data_AF-A0A1Y1V674-F1
#
_entry.id   AF-A0A1Y1V674-F1
#
_cell.length_a   1.000
_cell.length_b   1.000
_cell.length_c   1.000
_cell.angle_alpha   90.00
_cell.angle_beta   90.00
_cell.angle_gamma   90.00
#
_symmetry.space_group_name_H-M   'P 1'
#
loop_
_entity.id
_entity.type
_entity.pdbx_description
1 polymer ?
#
loop_
_entity_poly.entity_id
_entity_poly.type
_entity_poly.pdbx_seq_one_letter_code
_entity_poly.pdbx_strand_id
1 'polypeptide(L)'
;MNNVELNHIRGNSIDGLFLFTNYEDNVYVRATNIILNDLYQFSDRPSSILFWINRKARIEIENIRFSNVGAYNAYLTYQGDECFVNINNIELSNYYSSTASEIFSYSSLAETDGILNISHLRLDNIISQGAIFKSSFGVISVSDSVITNIHTCNRDNSCRNKQGIMELYLNNEIAAINSKSEITIKNTIFDNINGVSGLGAADGTSIYFYNNTIKNSYFKNGIIECDRSKEKSGNITVENSVFINNKSEYGTILNIQLLDERYHTRINIINSKFENNTASKYGGVIYSKDKLTPKSVKVENCEFINNKALIGNDIYTLKIDYEPLISNREYLKNIKGSLATNPTKIKLNNDTFNDLLIKSGDKIPEGITCSIYDDYDNKIMFGSDIANVEISEFMFFKLEVNDTYNSALVGQTRSYCWDNFCEFPIVRVVGNPGVYKLKLIINTFGRFTNFDDNTVDIKIKIIPCENNYLYQDIENIKLKSCYKPSCEPSCNTGTCINNNICSCNNTLFTGSYCNEYIKLKRISVIDISIRIISIILIIVTIITIFSTIYLRNNPIIKGGSVDFLIIILIGLIFSFSHVFFLTVERTTNKCYLIHLLNNIGFSLSYGSILVKTIRIYLIFRIKRRSIGLKKKIMLSIVMTLVIYYIVINLIWYVTGNVSAKSAITEDYKKYQYCSYPDFRVMCIIVNYIVLFLGCYFSYCIRKVKDNFKENLAIPIYAYFIFIGISELANSLYNISVRVQDFFNSTGTIIINSAILLYLYIIKFYTIYSLKKISKQKSSYKNSKSSSQYT
;
A
#
# COMPACT_ATOMS: atom_id res chain seq x y z
N MET A 1 -72.97 14.33 32.82
CA MET A 1 -72.19 13.65 33.88
C MET A 1 -71.34 14.69 34.58
N ASN A 2 -71.42 14.84 35.91
CA ASN A 2 -70.68 15.89 36.62
C ASN A 2 -69.87 15.26 37.76
N ASN A 3 -68.64 15.73 37.98
CA ASN A 3 -67.76 15.29 39.08
C ASN A 3 -67.53 13.78 39.07
N VAL A 4 -67.00 13.25 37.97
CA VAL A 4 -66.73 11.82 37.80
C VAL A 4 -65.25 11.54 38.02
N GLU A 5 -64.94 10.63 38.94
CA GLU A 5 -63.59 10.13 39.15
C GLU A 5 -63.56 8.62 38.91
N LEU A 6 -62.70 8.16 38.00
CA LEU A 6 -62.54 6.75 37.69
C LEU A 6 -61.04 6.39 37.68
N ASN A 7 -60.70 5.31 38.36
CA ASN A 7 -59.32 4.87 38.55
C ASN A 7 -59.18 3.39 38.11
N HIS A 8 -58.04 3.02 37.54
CA HIS A 8 -57.69 1.63 37.20
C HIS A 8 -58.63 0.98 36.16
N ILE A 9 -59.16 1.74 35.21
CA ILE A 9 -60.03 1.19 34.17
C ILE A 9 -59.19 0.42 33.16
N ARG A 10 -59.65 -0.78 32.79
CA ARG A 10 -59.02 -1.65 31.79
C ARG A 10 -60.05 -2.04 30.73
N GLY A 11 -59.66 -1.96 29.46
CA GLY A 11 -60.48 -2.36 28.32
C GLY A 11 -59.74 -3.41 27.48
N ASN A 12 -60.48 -4.32 26.86
CA ASN A 12 -59.94 -5.36 25.96
C ASN A 12 -60.61 -5.36 24.58
N SER A 13 -61.47 -4.37 24.29
CA SER A 13 -62.33 -4.33 23.10
C SER A 13 -62.07 -3.06 22.27
N ILE A 14 -62.71 -2.96 21.11
CA ILE A 14 -62.57 -1.86 20.14
C ILE A 14 -63.29 -0.56 20.54
N ASP A 15 -63.93 -0.55 21.71
CA ASP A 15 -64.83 0.51 22.14
C ASP A 15 -64.08 1.66 22.85
N GLY A 16 -64.78 2.78 23.09
CA GLY A 16 -64.26 3.84 23.95
C GLY A 16 -64.34 3.45 25.42
N LEU A 17 -63.23 3.64 26.16
CA LEU A 17 -63.14 3.28 27.59
C LEU A 17 -64.10 4.09 28.48
N PHE A 18 -64.31 5.37 28.17
CA PHE A 18 -65.24 6.22 28.94
C PHE A 18 -66.60 6.40 28.26
N LEU A 19 -66.63 6.61 26.93
CA LEU A 19 -67.87 6.73 26.17
C LEU A 19 -67.75 6.02 24.81
N PHE A 20 -68.76 5.24 24.46
CA PHE A 20 -68.88 4.60 23.16
C PHE A 20 -70.30 4.80 22.61
N THR A 21 -70.41 5.20 21.34
CA THR A 21 -71.69 5.24 20.63
C THR A 21 -71.60 4.41 19.36
N ASN A 22 -72.54 3.49 19.15
CA ASN A 22 -72.54 2.59 18.01
C ASN A 22 -73.64 2.95 17.00
N TYR A 23 -73.33 3.81 16.02
CA TYR A 23 -74.26 4.21 14.95
C TYR A 23 -75.62 4.76 15.43
N GLU A 24 -75.63 5.45 16.57
CA GLU A 24 -76.81 6.10 17.12
C GLU A 24 -76.87 7.57 16.68
N ASP A 25 -77.98 8.00 16.09
CA ASP A 25 -78.19 9.39 15.68
C ASP A 25 -78.68 10.25 16.86
N ASN A 26 -78.29 11.53 16.90
CA ASN A 26 -78.76 12.53 17.87
C ASN A 26 -78.39 12.27 19.34
N VAL A 27 -77.26 11.62 19.59
CA VAL A 27 -76.74 11.44 20.94
C VAL A 27 -76.17 12.76 21.46
N TYR A 28 -76.68 13.27 22.58
CA TYR A 28 -76.11 14.44 23.27
C TYR A 28 -75.48 14.04 24.60
N VAL A 29 -74.18 14.28 24.76
CA VAL A 29 -73.46 14.03 26.01
C VAL A 29 -72.80 15.31 26.47
N ARG A 30 -73.15 15.74 27.69
CA ARG A 30 -72.42 16.79 28.41
C ARG A 30 -71.76 16.21 29.64
N ALA A 31 -70.46 16.45 29.80
CA ALA A 31 -69.70 15.98 30.94
C ALA A 31 -68.76 17.07 31.50
N THR A 32 -68.75 17.25 32.82
CA THR A 32 -67.97 18.31 33.48
C THR A 32 -67.20 17.75 34.68
N ASN A 33 -65.98 18.25 34.91
CA ASN A 33 -65.10 17.87 36.01
C ASN A 33 -64.87 16.35 36.08
N ILE A 34 -64.04 15.84 35.18
CA ILE A 34 -63.76 14.41 35.04
C ILE A 34 -62.30 14.14 35.37
N ILE A 35 -62.03 13.15 36.22
CA ILE A 35 -60.68 12.70 36.57
C ILE A 35 -60.57 11.22 36.22
N LEU A 36 -59.63 10.89 35.33
CA LEU A 36 -59.37 9.52 34.90
C LEU A 36 -57.91 9.17 35.14
N ASN A 37 -57.64 8.25 36.07
CA ASN A 37 -56.27 7.87 36.42
C ASN A 37 -56.01 6.38 36.20
N ASP A 38 -54.80 6.08 35.73
CA ASP A 38 -54.35 4.72 35.45
C ASP A 38 -55.34 3.98 34.55
N LEU A 39 -55.35 4.34 33.26
CA LEU A 39 -56.23 3.72 32.25
C LEU A 39 -55.38 2.83 31.34
N TYR A 40 -55.92 1.68 30.94
CA TYR A 40 -55.24 0.85 29.92
C TYR A 40 -56.21 0.21 28.93
N GLN A 41 -55.92 0.32 27.63
CA GLN A 41 -56.67 -0.34 26.55
C GLN A 41 -55.82 -1.43 25.88
N PHE A 42 -56.18 -2.70 26.05
CA PHE A 42 -55.44 -3.88 25.55
C PHE A 42 -55.87 -4.32 24.13
N SER A 43 -56.61 -3.50 23.39
CA SER A 43 -57.06 -3.84 22.05
C SER A 43 -55.94 -3.73 21.01
N ASP A 44 -55.72 -4.81 20.25
CA ASP A 44 -54.86 -4.80 19.06
C ASP A 44 -55.48 -4.03 17.88
N ARG A 45 -56.80 -3.87 17.90
CA ARG A 45 -57.57 -3.10 16.93
C ARG A 45 -57.70 -1.63 17.37
N PRO A 46 -57.87 -0.67 16.43
CA PRO A 46 -58.13 0.72 16.78
C PRO A 46 -59.28 0.85 17.77
N SER A 47 -59.06 1.63 18.82
CA SER A 47 -59.98 1.86 19.94
C SER A 47 -59.79 3.28 20.48
N SER A 48 -60.49 3.68 21.54
CA SER A 48 -60.25 4.99 22.15
C SER A 48 -60.27 4.96 23.68
N ILE A 49 -59.62 5.95 24.29
CA ILE A 49 -59.61 6.11 25.75
C ILE A 49 -60.81 6.95 26.22
N LEU A 50 -60.99 8.16 25.68
CA LEU A 50 -62.04 9.06 26.13
C LEU A 50 -63.37 8.76 25.45
N PHE A 51 -63.43 8.85 24.12
CA PHE A 51 -64.64 8.46 23.41
C PHE A 51 -64.38 7.96 21.99
N TRP A 52 -65.26 7.07 21.56
CA TRP A 52 -65.40 6.64 20.19
C TRP A 52 -66.85 6.89 19.74
N ILE A 53 -67.02 7.85 18.82
CA ILE A 53 -68.32 8.23 18.28
C ILE A 53 -68.35 8.15 16.76
N ASN A 54 -69.46 7.67 16.19
CA ASN A 54 -69.53 7.34 14.76
C ASN A 54 -70.45 8.25 13.94
N ARG A 55 -71.56 8.75 14.51
CA ARG A 55 -72.57 9.45 13.71
C ARG A 55 -73.39 10.46 14.52
N LYS A 56 -73.53 11.69 14.01
CA LYS A 56 -74.49 12.72 14.49
C LYS A 56 -74.57 12.88 16.02
N ALA A 57 -73.44 12.74 16.69
CA ALA A 57 -73.33 12.90 18.13
C ALA A 57 -72.85 14.32 18.47
N ARG A 58 -73.37 14.89 19.56
CA ARG A 58 -72.92 16.16 20.10
C ARG A 58 -72.34 15.95 21.50
N ILE A 59 -71.05 16.22 21.64
CA ILE A 59 -70.30 16.05 22.89
C ILE A 59 -69.79 17.41 23.38
N GLU A 60 -70.04 17.70 24.66
CA GLU A 60 -69.51 18.86 25.37
C GLU A 60 -68.78 18.39 26.63
N ILE A 61 -67.46 18.54 26.67
CA ILE A 61 -66.61 18.17 27.82
C ILE A 61 -65.92 19.41 28.37
N GLU A 62 -66.06 19.65 29.67
CA GLU A 62 -65.39 20.74 30.38
C GLU A 62 -64.59 20.19 31.57
N ASN A 63 -63.32 20.60 31.69
CA ASN A 63 -62.41 20.23 32.78
C ASN A 63 -62.22 18.72 32.91
N ILE A 64 -61.33 18.15 32.10
CA ILE A 64 -60.96 16.74 32.17
C ILE A 64 -59.46 16.57 32.42
N ARG A 65 -59.10 15.68 33.34
CA ARG A 65 -57.69 15.34 33.63
C ARG A 65 -57.46 13.84 33.50
N PHE A 66 -56.40 13.49 32.77
CA PHE A 66 -55.88 12.15 32.61
C PHE A 66 -54.49 12.04 33.23
N SER A 67 -54.25 10.95 33.96
CA SER A 67 -52.90 10.58 34.40
C SER A 67 -52.62 9.10 34.16
N ASN A 68 -51.42 8.80 33.64
CA ASN A 68 -50.93 7.45 33.38
C ASN A 68 -51.88 6.65 32.48
N VAL A 69 -51.87 6.96 31.20
CA VAL A 69 -52.73 6.32 30.20
C VAL A 69 -51.88 5.42 29.31
N GLY A 70 -52.24 4.15 29.24
CA GLY A 70 -51.61 3.17 28.36
C GLY A 70 -52.57 2.65 27.29
N ALA A 71 -52.05 2.35 26.12
CA ALA A 71 -52.80 1.66 25.07
C ALA A 71 -51.89 0.73 24.28
N TYR A 72 -52.48 -0.33 23.72
CA TYR A 72 -51.83 -1.04 22.64
C TYR A 72 -51.99 -0.31 21.31
N ASN A 73 -53.24 -0.03 20.91
CA ASN A 73 -53.61 0.73 19.71
C ASN A 73 -54.90 1.53 19.97
N ALA A 74 -54.76 2.72 20.54
CA ALA A 74 -55.92 3.57 20.84
C ALA A 74 -55.66 5.04 20.52
N TYR A 75 -56.74 5.74 20.21
CA TYR A 75 -56.81 7.19 20.19
C TYR A 75 -57.14 7.70 21.60
N LEU A 76 -56.91 8.98 21.88
CA LEU A 76 -57.60 9.61 23.01
C LEU A 76 -59.07 9.79 22.63
N THR A 77 -59.34 10.35 21.45
CA THR A 77 -60.69 10.56 20.92
C THR A 77 -60.79 10.13 19.48
N TYR A 78 -61.90 9.48 19.14
CA TYR A 78 -62.29 9.22 17.75
C TYR A 78 -63.69 9.78 17.50
N GLN A 79 -63.84 10.55 16.41
CA GLN A 79 -65.13 11.01 15.93
C GLN A 79 -65.34 10.75 14.43
N GLY A 80 -66.57 10.36 14.11
CA GLY A 80 -67.07 10.06 12.77
C GLY A 80 -68.07 11.06 12.22
N ASP A 81 -68.88 10.61 11.25
CA ASP A 81 -69.74 11.41 10.39
C ASP A 81 -70.65 12.40 11.15
N GLU A 82 -70.59 13.68 10.79
CA GLU A 82 -71.48 14.76 11.29
C GLU A 82 -71.48 14.93 12.83
N CYS A 83 -70.39 14.57 13.52
CA CYS A 83 -70.26 14.75 14.96
C CYS A 83 -69.77 16.16 15.33
N PHE A 84 -70.36 16.74 16.38
CA PHE A 84 -69.97 18.04 16.95
C PHE A 84 -69.37 17.84 18.33
N VAL A 85 -68.07 18.06 18.47
CA VAL A 85 -67.36 17.87 19.72
C VAL A 85 -66.73 19.18 20.16
N ASN A 86 -67.02 19.57 21.40
CA ASN A 86 -66.38 20.69 22.07
C ASN A 86 -65.71 20.23 23.36
N ILE A 87 -64.40 20.42 23.45
CA ILE A 87 -63.59 20.08 24.62
C ILE A 87 -62.92 21.36 25.12
N ASN A 88 -63.21 21.71 26.37
CA ASN A 88 -62.57 22.84 27.03
C ASN A 88 -61.81 22.36 28.26
N ASN A 89 -60.55 22.76 28.37
CA ASN A 89 -59.66 22.46 29.49
C ASN A 89 -59.44 20.95 29.69
N ILE A 90 -58.60 20.37 28.83
CA ILE A 90 -58.19 18.96 28.88
C ILE A 90 -56.71 18.87 29.21
N GLU A 91 -56.38 18.12 30.27
CA GLU A 91 -55.00 17.85 30.70
C GLU A 91 -54.70 16.37 30.57
N LEU A 92 -53.72 15.99 29.74
CA LEU A 92 -53.25 14.62 29.59
C LEU A 92 -51.76 14.53 29.90
N SER A 93 -51.43 13.72 30.91
CA SER A 93 -50.06 13.47 31.36
C SER A 93 -49.72 11.98 31.32
N ASN A 94 -48.51 11.66 30.85
CA ASN A 94 -47.99 10.30 30.75
C ASN A 94 -48.88 9.38 29.89
N TYR A 95 -48.93 9.64 28.59
CA TYR A 95 -49.62 8.78 27.64
C TYR A 95 -48.61 7.89 26.90
N TYR A 96 -48.89 6.60 26.82
CA TYR A 96 -48.07 5.64 26.09
C TYR A 96 -48.94 4.74 25.21
N SER A 97 -48.64 4.69 23.92
CA SER A 97 -49.21 3.72 22.97
C SER A 97 -48.13 2.77 22.46
N SER A 98 -48.44 1.49 22.38
CA SER A 98 -47.50 0.47 21.87
C SER A 98 -47.38 0.47 20.34
N THR A 99 -48.36 1.05 19.64
CA THR A 99 -48.35 1.27 18.20
C THR A 99 -48.53 2.74 17.88
N ALA A 100 -48.09 3.17 16.70
CA ALA A 100 -48.38 4.52 16.22
C ALA A 100 -49.90 4.74 16.09
N SER A 101 -50.43 5.67 16.89
CA SER A 101 -51.83 6.09 16.84
C SER A 101 -51.92 7.59 17.07
N GLU A 102 -52.84 8.24 16.36
CA GLU A 102 -53.15 9.65 16.59
C GLU A 102 -53.81 9.88 17.96
N ILE A 103 -53.66 11.07 18.54
CA ILE A 103 -54.31 11.38 19.83
C ILE A 103 -55.77 11.77 19.58
N PHE A 104 -56.00 12.75 18.70
CA PHE A 104 -57.31 13.24 18.32
C PHE A 104 -57.58 12.89 16.85
N SER A 105 -58.54 11.99 16.61
CA SER A 105 -58.89 11.51 15.28
C SER A 105 -60.27 11.97 14.85
N TYR A 106 -60.34 12.66 13.72
CA TYR A 106 -61.57 12.89 12.96
C TYR A 106 -61.51 12.08 11.68
N SER A 107 -62.52 11.25 11.41
CA SER A 107 -62.60 10.50 10.16
C SER A 107 -64.03 10.33 9.68
N SER A 108 -64.36 10.92 8.53
CA SER A 108 -65.64 10.70 7.84
C SER A 108 -65.45 10.04 6.47
N LEU A 109 -66.51 9.42 5.93
CA LEU A 109 -66.52 8.85 4.58
C LEU A 109 -66.74 9.90 3.48
N ALA A 110 -67.27 11.07 3.83
CA ALA A 110 -67.57 12.17 2.91
C ALA A 110 -67.41 13.52 3.61
N GLU A 111 -67.46 14.60 2.83
CA GLU A 111 -67.46 15.97 3.36
C GLU A 111 -68.69 16.19 4.26
N THR A 112 -68.47 16.62 5.51
CA THR A 112 -69.53 16.77 6.53
C THR A 112 -69.35 18.08 7.29
N ASP A 113 -70.44 18.56 7.93
CA ASP A 113 -70.42 19.75 8.78
C ASP A 113 -69.90 19.47 10.20
N GLY A 114 -69.32 18.31 10.46
CA GLY A 114 -68.83 17.95 11.80
C GLY A 114 -67.57 18.73 12.18
N ILE A 115 -67.46 19.05 13.46
CA ILE A 115 -66.41 19.94 14.00
C ILE A 115 -65.84 19.35 15.28
N LEU A 116 -64.52 19.42 15.43
CA LEU A 116 -63.82 19.19 16.70
C LEU A 116 -63.18 20.50 17.17
N ASN A 117 -63.74 21.06 18.25
CA ASN A 117 -63.20 22.25 18.91
C ASN A 117 -62.50 21.85 20.20
N ILE A 118 -61.24 22.26 20.35
CA ILE A 118 -60.44 22.05 21.54
C ILE A 118 -59.87 23.40 22.00
N SER A 119 -60.14 23.76 23.24
CA SER A 119 -59.60 24.96 23.88
C SER A 119 -58.91 24.58 25.19
N HIS A 120 -57.80 25.26 25.50
CA HIS A 120 -57.02 25.01 26.71
C HIS A 120 -56.52 23.56 26.84
N LEU A 121 -55.98 22.99 25.76
CA LEU A 121 -55.36 21.65 25.78
C LEU A 121 -53.98 21.71 26.43
N ARG A 122 -53.72 20.78 27.36
CA ARG A 122 -52.41 20.55 27.95
C ARG A 122 -51.99 19.10 27.75
N LEU A 123 -50.95 18.90 26.94
CA LEU A 123 -50.34 17.58 26.73
C LEU A 123 -48.93 17.59 27.30
N ASP A 124 -48.59 16.60 28.13
CA ASP A 124 -47.23 16.41 28.61
C ASP A 124 -46.82 14.94 28.65
N ASN A 125 -45.58 14.68 28.23
CA ASN A 125 -44.97 13.36 28.21
C ASN A 125 -45.82 12.32 27.45
N ILE A 126 -45.95 12.53 26.14
CA ILE A 126 -46.72 11.68 25.26
C ILE A 126 -45.79 10.84 24.38
N ILE A 127 -45.99 9.53 24.36
CA ILE A 127 -45.26 8.57 23.55
C ILE A 127 -46.26 7.79 22.69
N SER A 128 -46.52 8.25 21.46
CA SER A 128 -47.38 7.58 20.48
C SER A 128 -47.02 8.02 19.07
N GLN A 129 -46.25 7.24 18.30
CA GLN A 129 -45.62 7.68 17.03
C GLN A 129 -46.58 8.00 15.84
N GLY A 130 -47.74 8.61 16.09
CA GLY A 130 -48.63 9.23 15.10
C GLY A 130 -48.89 10.70 15.45
N ALA A 131 -49.63 11.40 14.57
CA ALA A 131 -49.93 12.82 14.75
C ALA A 131 -50.79 13.10 16.00
N ILE A 132 -50.59 14.25 16.65
CA ILE A 132 -51.52 14.70 17.70
C ILE A 132 -52.92 14.89 17.13
N PHE A 133 -53.03 15.56 15.98
CA PHE A 133 -54.30 15.82 15.30
C PHE A 133 -54.33 15.15 13.93
N LYS A 134 -55.38 14.37 13.68
CA LYS A 134 -55.65 13.79 12.35
C LYS A 134 -57.05 14.14 11.91
N SER A 135 -57.18 14.54 10.65
CA SER A 135 -58.48 14.81 10.03
C SER A 135 -58.59 14.24 8.63
N SER A 136 -59.72 13.56 8.37
CA SER A 136 -60.20 13.16 7.05
C SER A 136 -61.65 13.66 6.87
N PHE A 137 -61.89 14.56 5.91
CA PHE A 137 -63.16 15.25 5.67
C PHE A 137 -63.73 16.03 6.87
N GLY A 138 -62.89 16.48 7.80
CA GLY A 138 -63.31 17.15 9.03
C GLY A 138 -62.63 18.48 9.29
N VAL A 139 -63.26 19.29 10.14
CA VAL A 139 -62.72 20.57 10.62
C VAL A 139 -62.28 20.44 12.08
N ILE A 140 -61.01 20.72 12.36
CA ILE A 140 -60.48 20.76 13.73
C ILE A 140 -59.99 22.16 14.07
N SER A 141 -60.41 22.69 15.22
CA SER A 141 -59.95 23.97 15.76
C SER A 141 -59.31 23.77 17.14
N VAL A 142 -58.08 24.23 17.30
CA VAL A 142 -57.31 24.15 18.55
C VAL A 142 -56.87 25.56 18.96
N SER A 143 -57.10 25.92 20.22
CA SER A 143 -56.81 27.26 20.73
C SER A 143 -56.25 27.25 22.15
N ASP A 144 -55.40 28.24 22.44
CA ASP A 144 -54.92 28.58 23.80
C ASP A 144 -54.32 27.38 24.55
N SER A 145 -53.46 26.63 23.86
CA SER A 145 -53.01 25.30 24.28
C SER A 145 -51.49 25.22 24.54
N VAL A 146 -51.06 24.21 25.30
CA VAL A 146 -49.67 23.93 25.64
C VAL A 146 -49.37 22.44 25.43
N ILE A 147 -48.42 22.14 24.56
CA ILE A 147 -48.07 20.78 24.15
C ILE A 147 -46.57 20.59 24.37
N THR A 148 -46.20 19.74 25.31
CA THR A 148 -44.80 19.55 25.72
C THR A 148 -44.38 18.08 25.73
N ASN A 149 -43.10 17.85 25.46
CA ASN A 149 -42.45 16.53 25.61
C ASN A 149 -43.16 15.43 24.80
N ILE A 150 -43.26 15.65 23.49
CA ILE A 150 -43.89 14.72 22.56
C ILE A 150 -42.81 13.87 21.88
N HIS A 151 -42.97 12.55 21.97
CA HIS A 151 -42.15 11.52 21.32
C HIS A 151 -40.65 11.66 21.60
N THR A 152 -40.31 12.02 22.84
CA THR A 152 -38.91 12.14 23.29
C THR A 152 -38.11 10.86 23.08
N CYS A 153 -38.76 9.69 23.05
CA CYS A 153 -38.14 8.40 22.70
C CYS A 153 -37.54 8.35 21.28
N ASN A 154 -37.93 9.25 20.36
CA ASN A 154 -37.36 9.33 19.02
C ASN A 154 -35.90 9.80 19.05
N ARG A 155 -35.44 10.45 20.13
CA ARG A 155 -34.04 10.87 20.29
C ARG A 155 -33.08 9.70 20.46
N ASP A 156 -33.50 8.69 21.23
CA ASP A 156 -32.67 7.53 21.57
C ASP A 156 -33.05 6.28 20.74
N ASN A 157 -33.86 6.45 19.69
CA ASN A 157 -34.43 5.36 18.88
C ASN A 157 -35.12 4.27 19.72
N SER A 158 -35.69 4.64 20.86
CA SER A 158 -36.30 3.72 21.82
C SER A 158 -37.81 3.53 21.61
N CYS A 159 -38.43 4.31 20.72
CA CYS A 159 -39.83 4.09 20.36
C CYS A 159 -39.99 2.78 19.56
N ARG A 160 -41.04 2.01 19.87
CA ARG A 160 -41.33 0.71 19.23
C ARG A 160 -42.30 0.91 18.06
N ASN A 161 -41.82 0.71 16.84
CA ASN A 161 -42.63 0.80 15.62
C ASN A 161 -43.16 -0.58 15.17
N LYS A 162 -44.48 -0.70 14.98
CA LYS A 162 -45.10 -1.79 14.21
C LYS A 162 -45.44 -1.26 12.82
N GLN A 163 -44.84 -1.84 11.77
CA GLN A 163 -44.97 -1.39 10.37
C GLN A 163 -46.37 -1.68 9.79
N GLY A 164 -46.92 -0.76 9.00
CA GLY A 164 -48.14 -1.00 8.20
C GLY A 164 -49.05 0.21 7.88
N ILE A 165 -48.76 1.42 8.37
CA ILE A 165 -49.59 2.62 8.17
C ILE A 165 -48.99 3.52 7.07
N MET A 166 -49.84 4.28 6.38
CA MET A 166 -49.48 5.26 5.35
C MET A 166 -48.45 6.29 5.87
N GLU A 167 -47.45 6.62 5.05
CA GLU A 167 -46.31 7.49 5.44
C GLU A 167 -46.77 8.88 5.94
N LEU A 168 -47.85 9.44 5.38
CA LEU A 168 -48.43 10.72 5.79
C LEU A 168 -48.90 10.71 7.27
N TYR A 169 -49.39 9.59 7.81
CA TYR A 169 -49.90 9.58 9.18
C TYR A 169 -48.83 9.26 10.23
N LEU A 170 -47.78 8.56 9.82
CA LEU A 170 -46.67 8.17 10.70
C LEU A 170 -45.63 9.27 10.83
N ASN A 171 -45.39 10.03 9.76
CA ASN A 171 -44.24 10.93 9.69
C ASN A 171 -44.58 12.39 10.00
N ASN A 172 -45.72 12.67 10.62
CA ASN A 172 -46.12 14.01 11.05
C ASN A 172 -46.54 13.99 12.52
N GLU A 173 -45.86 14.76 13.36
CA GLU A 173 -46.04 14.69 14.82
C GLU A 173 -47.16 15.60 15.33
N ILE A 174 -47.39 16.76 14.69
CA ILE A 174 -48.38 17.74 15.16
C ILE A 174 -49.72 17.50 14.49
N ALA A 175 -49.76 17.56 13.15
CA ALA A 175 -51.00 17.43 12.40
C ALA A 175 -50.79 16.64 11.11
N ALA A 176 -51.73 15.73 10.79
CA ALA A 176 -51.77 14.99 9.54
C ALA A 176 -53.18 15.02 8.95
N ILE A 177 -53.38 15.72 7.84
CA ILE A 177 -54.70 15.92 7.25
C ILE A 177 -54.76 15.48 5.79
N ASN A 178 -55.90 14.91 5.41
CA ASN A 178 -56.21 14.56 4.03
C ASN A 178 -57.66 14.91 3.66
N SER A 179 -58.09 14.57 2.44
CA SER A 179 -59.50 14.54 2.04
C SER A 179 -60.29 15.82 2.40
N LYS A 180 -59.96 16.96 1.77
CA LYS A 180 -60.64 18.26 1.97
C LYS A 180 -60.75 18.75 3.44
N SER A 181 -59.93 18.23 4.35
CA SER A 181 -59.96 18.66 5.74
C SER A 181 -59.35 20.04 5.96
N GLU A 182 -59.78 20.66 7.05
CA GLU A 182 -59.22 21.92 7.53
C GLU A 182 -58.80 21.80 8.99
N ILE A 183 -57.61 22.31 9.33
CA ILE A 183 -57.18 22.46 10.71
C ILE A 183 -56.74 23.88 10.98
N THR A 184 -57.26 24.45 12.07
CA THR A 184 -56.86 25.76 12.59
C THR A 184 -56.24 25.60 13.98
N ILE A 185 -55.00 26.06 14.16
CA ILE A 185 -54.29 26.06 15.45
C ILE A 185 -53.93 27.51 15.80
N LYS A 186 -54.37 27.97 16.97
CA LYS A 186 -54.20 29.35 17.45
C LYS A 186 -53.59 29.41 18.83
N ASN A 187 -52.77 30.42 19.09
CA ASN A 187 -52.26 30.75 20.44
C ASN A 187 -51.70 29.53 21.20
N THR A 188 -50.98 28.65 20.52
CA THR A 188 -50.50 27.37 21.07
C THR A 188 -48.98 27.33 21.18
N ILE A 189 -48.49 26.79 22.30
CA ILE A 189 -47.06 26.58 22.55
C ILE A 189 -46.75 25.09 22.39
N PHE A 190 -45.78 24.80 21.52
CA PHE A 190 -45.21 23.48 21.31
C PHE A 190 -43.75 23.51 21.79
N ASP A 191 -43.40 22.66 22.75
CA ASP A 191 -42.04 22.58 23.31
C ASP A 191 -41.54 21.13 23.32
N ASN A 192 -40.32 20.93 22.83
CA ASN A 192 -39.65 19.62 22.85
C ASN A 192 -40.45 18.51 22.14
N ILE A 193 -40.83 18.75 20.88
CA ILE A 193 -41.44 17.75 19.99
C ILE A 193 -40.35 17.11 19.14
N ASN A 194 -40.36 15.79 19.00
CA ASN A 194 -39.30 15.06 18.31
C ASN A 194 -39.86 14.07 17.30
N GLY A 195 -39.47 14.16 16.02
CA GLY A 195 -39.93 13.21 15.01
C GLY A 195 -39.50 13.52 13.58
N VAL A 196 -40.32 13.13 12.60
CA VAL A 196 -39.96 13.27 11.17
C VAL A 196 -40.33 14.65 10.62
N SER A 197 -41.61 15.01 10.67
CA SER A 197 -42.14 16.32 10.26
C SER A 197 -43.19 16.81 11.25
N GLY A 198 -43.50 18.10 11.26
CA GLY A 198 -44.55 18.65 12.14
C GLY A 198 -45.94 18.54 11.52
N LEU A 199 -46.14 19.21 10.39
CA LEU A 199 -47.41 19.45 9.72
C LEU A 199 -47.44 18.74 8.36
N GLY A 200 -48.38 17.83 8.18
CA GLY A 200 -48.65 17.13 6.93
C GLY A 200 -50.01 17.48 6.39
N ALA A 201 -50.04 18.11 5.21
CA ALA A 201 -51.27 18.46 4.50
C ALA A 201 -51.29 17.78 3.14
N ALA A 202 -52.33 16.99 2.87
CA ALA A 202 -52.55 16.39 1.54
C ALA A 202 -53.22 17.37 0.57
N ASP A 203 -53.31 16.96 -0.69
CA ASP A 203 -54.00 17.74 -1.72
C ASP A 203 -55.44 18.12 -1.32
N GLY A 204 -55.84 19.34 -1.66
CA GLY A 204 -57.16 19.90 -1.35
C GLY A 204 -57.41 20.23 0.13
N THR A 205 -56.40 20.14 1.00
CA THR A 205 -56.53 20.44 2.44
C THR A 205 -55.87 21.76 2.84
N SER A 206 -56.25 22.29 4.00
CA SER A 206 -55.73 23.56 4.53
C SER A 206 -55.34 23.46 6.01
N ILE A 207 -54.12 23.89 6.34
CA ILE A 207 -53.67 24.11 7.72
C ILE A 207 -53.47 25.61 7.94
N TYR A 208 -54.07 26.13 9.01
CA TYR A 208 -53.94 27.51 9.46
C TYR A 208 -53.27 27.56 10.83
N PHE A 209 -52.14 28.25 10.93
CA PHE A 209 -51.27 28.25 12.11
C PHE A 209 -50.99 29.70 12.55
N TYR A 210 -51.72 30.19 13.54
CA TYR A 210 -51.69 31.60 13.94
C TYR A 210 -51.22 31.81 15.38
N ASN A 211 -50.34 32.80 15.59
CA ASN A 211 -49.87 33.21 16.93
C ASN A 211 -49.27 32.05 17.76
N ASN A 212 -48.62 31.10 17.10
CA ASN A 212 -48.11 29.90 17.76
C ASN A 212 -46.61 30.00 18.03
N THR A 213 -46.12 29.25 19.00
CA THR A 213 -44.68 29.13 19.28
C THR A 213 -44.25 27.67 19.18
N ILE A 214 -43.26 27.35 18.36
CA ILE A 214 -42.59 26.03 18.35
C ILE A 214 -41.15 26.21 18.80
N LYS A 215 -40.75 25.53 19.88
CA LYS A 215 -39.41 25.67 20.43
C LYS A 215 -38.77 24.35 20.89
N ASN A 216 -37.43 24.35 20.94
CA ASN A 216 -36.59 23.23 21.42
C ASN A 216 -36.91 21.87 20.77
N SER A 217 -37.45 21.88 19.55
CA SER A 217 -37.98 20.70 18.88
C SER A 217 -37.04 20.18 17.80
N TYR A 218 -37.16 18.90 17.47
CA TYR A 218 -36.41 18.25 16.39
C TYR A 218 -37.36 17.61 15.38
N PHE A 219 -37.27 18.03 14.13
CA PHE A 219 -38.00 17.45 13.01
C PHE A 219 -37.00 17.11 11.90
N LYS A 220 -36.79 15.83 11.60
CA LYS A 220 -35.81 15.39 10.59
C LYS A 220 -35.95 16.14 9.27
N ASN A 221 -37.18 16.25 8.76
CA ASN A 221 -37.52 16.88 7.49
C ASN A 221 -38.13 18.28 7.67
N GLY A 222 -37.91 18.94 8.81
CA GLY A 222 -38.49 20.25 9.10
C GLY A 222 -39.94 20.20 9.57
N ILE A 223 -40.44 21.33 10.08
CA ILE A 223 -41.82 21.43 10.59
C ILE A 223 -42.82 21.23 9.45
N ILE A 224 -42.55 21.78 8.27
CA ILE A 224 -43.37 21.64 7.05
C ILE A 224 -42.52 20.93 5.99
N GLU A 225 -42.89 19.69 5.65
CA GLU A 225 -42.31 18.97 4.51
C GLU A 225 -43.29 19.00 3.34
N CYS A 226 -42.82 19.41 2.17
CA CYS A 226 -43.61 19.40 0.93
C CYS A 226 -42.98 18.43 -0.06
N ASP A 227 -43.63 17.29 -0.23
CA ASP A 227 -43.21 16.22 -1.12
C ASP A 227 -44.44 15.52 -1.69
N ARG A 228 -44.73 15.80 -2.96
CA ARG A 228 -45.87 15.18 -3.64
C ARG A 228 -45.77 13.65 -3.69
N SER A 229 -44.57 13.08 -3.72
CA SER A 229 -44.40 11.62 -3.73
C SER A 229 -44.90 10.95 -2.45
N LYS A 230 -45.02 11.73 -1.37
CA LYS A 230 -45.53 11.32 -0.05
C LYS A 230 -46.89 11.92 0.28
N GLU A 231 -47.62 12.41 -0.73
CA GLU A 231 -48.92 13.07 -0.57
C GLU A 231 -48.90 14.32 0.34
N LYS A 232 -47.76 15.03 0.42
CA LYS A 232 -47.63 16.28 1.18
C LYS A 232 -47.65 17.50 0.25
N SER A 233 -48.85 17.90 -0.21
CA SER A 233 -49.03 18.97 -1.21
C SER A 233 -50.22 19.91 -0.91
N GLY A 234 -50.71 19.94 0.33
CA GLY A 234 -51.81 20.81 0.77
C GLY A 234 -51.39 22.25 1.06
N ASN A 235 -52.38 23.08 1.38
CA ASN A 235 -52.17 24.50 1.68
C ASN A 235 -51.82 24.71 3.15
N ILE A 236 -50.82 25.55 3.42
CA ILE A 236 -50.40 25.86 4.78
C ILE A 236 -50.20 27.37 4.91
N THR A 237 -50.86 27.98 5.88
CA THR A 237 -50.69 29.40 6.21
C THR A 237 -50.19 29.52 7.65
N VAL A 238 -49.06 30.20 7.81
CA VAL A 238 -48.43 30.49 9.11
C VAL A 238 -48.39 32.00 9.29
N GLU A 239 -49.01 32.52 10.35
CA GLU A 239 -48.95 33.96 10.64
C GLU A 239 -48.60 34.24 12.09
N ASN A 240 -47.86 35.33 12.31
CA ASN A 240 -47.50 35.86 13.63
C ASN A 240 -46.90 34.80 14.57
N SER A 241 -46.17 33.82 14.02
CA SER A 241 -45.69 32.66 14.77
C SER A 241 -44.18 32.74 15.01
N VAL A 242 -43.71 32.08 16.08
CA VAL A 242 -42.32 32.17 16.54
C VAL A 242 -41.70 30.77 16.61
N PHE A 243 -40.51 30.62 16.03
CA PHE A 243 -39.79 29.36 15.97
C PHE A 243 -38.40 29.51 16.59
N ILE A 244 -38.14 28.85 17.73
CA ILE A 244 -36.94 29.08 18.55
C ILE A 244 -36.18 27.79 18.81
N ASN A 245 -34.87 27.76 18.52
CA ASN A 245 -33.99 26.65 18.89
C ASN A 245 -34.47 25.28 18.36
N ASN A 246 -35.04 25.25 17.15
CA ASN A 246 -35.45 24.01 16.50
C ASN A 246 -34.33 23.44 15.64
N LYS A 247 -34.33 22.12 15.47
CA LYS A 247 -33.29 21.39 14.72
C LYS A 247 -33.87 20.48 13.64
N SER A 248 -33.18 20.36 12.52
CA SER A 248 -33.53 19.44 11.42
C SER A 248 -32.30 18.99 10.62
N GLU A 249 -32.48 18.13 9.62
CA GLU A 249 -31.43 17.87 8.62
C GLU A 249 -31.41 18.95 7.53
N TYR A 250 -32.58 19.29 7.01
CA TYR A 250 -32.80 20.31 5.98
C TYR A 250 -33.92 21.23 6.44
N GLY A 251 -33.85 22.52 6.13
CA GLY A 251 -34.96 23.48 6.28
C GLY A 251 -35.77 23.30 7.57
N THR A 252 -35.33 23.82 8.71
CA THR A 252 -35.98 23.52 10.00
C THR A 252 -37.47 23.82 10.03
N ILE A 253 -37.90 24.81 9.25
CA ILE A 253 -39.29 25.21 9.16
C ILE A 253 -39.91 24.65 7.89
N LEU A 254 -39.25 24.82 6.75
CA LEU A 254 -39.79 24.46 5.45
C LEU A 254 -38.79 23.67 4.61
N ASN A 255 -39.21 22.49 4.17
CA ASN A 255 -38.42 21.57 3.36
C ASN A 255 -39.21 21.15 2.12
N ILE A 256 -38.84 21.71 0.97
CA ILE A 256 -39.53 21.53 -0.30
C ILE A 256 -38.74 20.56 -1.17
N GLN A 257 -39.31 19.39 -1.38
CA GLN A 257 -38.72 18.32 -2.17
C GLN A 257 -39.32 18.29 -3.58
N LEU A 258 -40.63 18.10 -3.71
CA LEU A 258 -41.29 17.95 -5.01
C LEU A 258 -42.68 18.58 -4.97
N LEU A 259 -42.93 19.49 -5.89
CA LEU A 259 -44.21 20.15 -6.10
C LEU A 259 -44.79 19.76 -7.48
N ASP A 260 -46.09 19.94 -7.65
CA ASP A 260 -46.78 19.66 -8.92
C ASP A 260 -47.81 20.75 -9.19
N GLU A 261 -47.76 21.34 -10.39
CA GLU A 261 -48.59 22.47 -10.79
C GLU A 261 -50.09 22.15 -10.75
N ARG A 262 -50.49 20.88 -10.91
CA ARG A 262 -51.89 20.46 -10.94
C ARG A 262 -52.62 20.64 -9.61
N TYR A 263 -51.89 20.63 -8.50
CA TYR A 263 -52.46 20.63 -7.16
C TYR A 263 -52.38 21.98 -6.45
N HIS A 264 -51.79 22.99 -7.11
CA HIS A 264 -51.78 24.39 -6.66
C HIS A 264 -51.40 24.59 -5.18
N THR A 265 -50.44 23.82 -4.66
CA THR A 265 -49.91 23.94 -3.29
C THR A 265 -49.52 25.39 -2.98
N ARG A 266 -50.05 25.95 -1.90
CA ARG A 266 -49.73 27.30 -1.41
C ARG A 266 -49.24 27.28 0.03
N ILE A 267 -48.06 27.85 0.24
CA ILE A 267 -47.44 28.02 1.56
C ILE A 267 -47.19 29.50 1.77
N ASN A 268 -47.88 30.07 2.74
CA ASN A 268 -47.72 31.47 3.09
C ASN A 268 -47.20 31.56 4.52
N ILE A 269 -46.07 32.23 4.71
CA ILE A 269 -45.51 32.51 6.04
C ILE A 269 -45.39 34.02 6.20
N ILE A 270 -46.12 34.58 7.17
CA ILE A 270 -46.34 36.02 7.29
C ILE A 270 -46.00 36.46 8.72
N ASN A 271 -45.32 37.61 8.88
CA ASN A 271 -45.06 38.25 10.17
C ASN A 271 -44.46 37.31 11.23
N SER A 272 -43.63 36.34 10.82
CA SER A 272 -43.15 35.27 11.69
C SER A 272 -41.66 35.40 11.98
N LYS A 273 -41.22 34.85 13.12
CA LYS A 273 -39.84 34.99 13.60
C LYS A 273 -39.13 33.64 13.70
N PHE A 274 -37.92 33.55 13.14
CA PHE A 274 -37.06 32.38 13.17
C PHE A 274 -35.77 32.69 13.92
N GLU A 275 -35.62 32.14 15.13
CA GLU A 275 -34.51 32.45 16.03
C GLU A 275 -33.73 31.20 16.46
N ASN A 276 -32.40 31.22 16.28
CA ASN A 276 -31.48 30.15 16.72
C ASN A 276 -31.82 28.75 16.16
N ASN A 277 -32.47 28.66 14.99
CA ASN A 277 -32.77 27.36 14.38
C ASN A 277 -31.54 26.80 13.66
N THR A 278 -31.36 25.48 13.67
CA THR A 278 -30.17 24.83 13.11
C THR A 278 -30.53 23.64 12.22
N ALA A 279 -30.15 23.69 10.95
CA ALA A 279 -30.16 22.53 10.06
C ALA A 279 -28.76 21.88 10.03
N SER A 280 -28.65 20.56 10.09
CA SER A 280 -27.34 19.88 10.02
C SER A 280 -26.73 19.90 8.60
N LYS A 281 -27.56 20.07 7.56
CA LYS A 281 -27.16 20.14 6.16
C LYS A 281 -27.50 21.50 5.56
N TYR A 282 -28.58 21.60 4.77
CA TYR A 282 -28.82 22.77 3.93
C TYR A 282 -30.07 23.56 4.36
N GLY A 283 -29.99 24.89 4.31
CA GLY A 283 -31.11 25.78 4.57
C GLY A 283 -31.51 25.78 6.03
N GLY A 284 -30.97 26.69 6.85
CA GLY A 284 -31.20 26.67 8.30
C GLY A 284 -32.65 26.94 8.69
N VAL A 285 -33.46 27.56 7.82
CA VAL A 285 -34.90 27.75 7.98
C VAL A 285 -35.67 27.13 6.81
N ILE A 286 -35.24 27.44 5.58
CA ILE A 286 -35.91 27.03 4.34
C ILE A 286 -34.93 26.27 3.44
N TYR A 287 -35.35 25.10 2.98
CA TYR A 287 -34.69 24.31 1.95
C TYR A 287 -35.62 24.09 0.78
N SER A 288 -35.15 24.32 -0.45
CA SER A 288 -35.91 24.00 -1.66
C SER A 288 -35.07 23.38 -2.78
N LYS A 289 -35.62 22.36 -3.44
CA LYS A 289 -35.07 21.81 -4.68
C LYS A 289 -35.99 21.92 -5.90
N ASP A 290 -37.16 22.52 -5.76
CA ASP A 290 -38.21 22.48 -6.79
C ASP A 290 -38.40 23.84 -7.49
N LYS A 291 -38.51 23.82 -8.82
CA LYS A 291 -38.69 25.00 -9.68
C LYS A 291 -40.02 25.73 -9.50
N LEU A 292 -41.03 25.10 -8.89
CA LEU A 292 -42.35 25.69 -8.65
C LEU A 292 -42.42 26.48 -7.34
N THR A 293 -41.37 26.41 -6.53
CA THR A 293 -41.26 27.12 -5.25
C THR A 293 -41.63 28.61 -5.33
N PRO A 294 -41.16 29.40 -6.32
CA PRO A 294 -41.51 30.82 -6.39
C PRO A 294 -43.02 31.06 -6.60
N LYS A 295 -43.74 30.11 -7.22
CA LYS A 295 -45.19 30.22 -7.43
C LYS A 295 -45.98 29.76 -6.20
N SER A 296 -45.44 28.81 -5.45
CA SER A 296 -46.13 28.13 -4.35
C SER A 296 -45.83 28.71 -2.97
N VAL A 297 -44.69 29.38 -2.78
CA VAL A 297 -44.20 29.76 -1.46
C VAL A 297 -43.96 31.25 -1.35
N LYS A 298 -44.59 31.87 -0.35
CA LYS A 298 -44.46 33.29 -0.01
C LYS A 298 -44.02 33.46 1.44
N VAL A 299 -43.02 34.32 1.64
CA VAL A 299 -42.46 34.67 2.95
C VAL A 299 -42.45 36.18 3.10
N GLU A 300 -43.39 36.69 3.89
CA GLU A 300 -43.68 38.12 4.00
C GLU A 300 -43.42 38.62 5.43
N ASN A 301 -42.68 39.71 5.55
CA ASN A 301 -42.38 40.40 6.81
C ASN A 301 -41.84 39.48 7.93
N CYS A 302 -41.00 38.51 7.58
CA CYS A 302 -40.44 37.56 8.54
C CYS A 302 -39.03 37.96 9.01
N GLU A 303 -38.71 37.66 10.27
CA GLU A 303 -37.42 37.94 10.89
C GLU A 303 -36.55 36.67 10.97
N PHE A 304 -35.29 36.78 10.57
CA PHE A 304 -34.30 35.70 10.59
C PHE A 304 -33.15 36.09 11.53
N ILE A 305 -32.98 35.36 12.63
CA ILE A 305 -32.05 35.71 13.69
C ILE A 305 -31.18 34.51 14.09
N ASN A 306 -29.88 34.59 13.79
CA ASN A 306 -28.87 33.62 14.23
C ASN A 306 -29.20 32.15 13.90
N ASN A 307 -29.82 31.92 12.74
CA ASN A 307 -30.03 30.56 12.23
C ASN A 307 -28.72 30.03 11.62
N LYS A 308 -28.58 28.70 11.55
CA LYS A 308 -27.34 28.04 11.12
C LYS A 308 -27.62 26.83 10.23
N ALA A 309 -26.77 26.64 9.24
CA ALA A 309 -26.71 25.42 8.43
C ALA A 309 -25.27 25.16 7.96
N LEU A 310 -25.02 24.00 7.37
CA LEU A 310 -23.77 23.75 6.64
C LEU A 310 -23.65 24.70 5.45
N ILE A 311 -24.74 24.91 4.71
CA ILE A 311 -24.84 25.86 3.58
C ILE A 311 -26.21 26.52 3.60
N GLY A 312 -26.24 27.85 3.49
CA GLY A 312 -27.46 28.66 3.55
C GLY A 312 -28.04 28.71 4.95
N ASN A 313 -27.48 29.58 5.81
CA ASN A 313 -27.87 29.71 7.21
C ASN A 313 -29.36 30.00 7.41
N ASP A 314 -30.00 30.67 6.46
CA ASP A 314 -31.44 30.91 6.47
C ASP A 314 -32.12 30.14 5.35
N ILE A 315 -31.67 30.35 4.11
CA ILE A 315 -32.31 29.78 2.91
C ILE A 315 -31.27 29.11 2.03
N TYR A 316 -31.59 27.89 1.62
CA TYR A 316 -30.88 27.19 0.55
C TYR A 316 -31.85 26.80 -0.55
N THR A 317 -31.50 27.10 -1.80
CA THR A 317 -32.23 26.62 -2.98
C THR A 317 -31.31 25.93 -3.98
N LEU A 318 -31.84 24.96 -4.75
CA LEU A 318 -31.02 24.26 -5.74
C LEU A 318 -30.51 25.19 -6.85
N LYS A 319 -31.33 26.16 -7.26
CA LYS A 319 -30.99 27.23 -8.21
C LYS A 319 -31.57 28.54 -7.68
N ILE A 320 -30.95 29.66 -8.05
CA ILE A 320 -31.49 30.98 -7.68
C ILE A 320 -32.94 31.20 -8.16
N ASP A 321 -33.31 30.64 -9.32
CA ASP A 321 -34.67 30.71 -9.86
C ASP A 321 -35.71 29.93 -9.03
N TYR A 322 -35.27 29.09 -8.07
CA TYR A 322 -36.15 28.25 -7.26
C TYR A 322 -36.39 28.89 -5.88
N GLU A 323 -35.94 30.12 -5.68
CA GLU A 323 -36.13 30.85 -4.44
C GLU A 323 -37.60 31.21 -4.20
N PRO A 324 -38.12 31.06 -2.97
CA PRO A 324 -39.46 31.52 -2.64
C PRO A 324 -39.58 33.05 -2.79
N LEU A 325 -40.81 33.55 -2.92
CA LEU A 325 -41.06 34.99 -2.92
C LEU A 325 -40.84 35.55 -1.51
N ILE A 326 -39.74 36.27 -1.30
CA ILE A 326 -39.34 36.80 0.00
C ILE A 326 -39.36 38.33 -0.01
N SER A 327 -40.10 38.92 0.92
CA SER A 327 -40.23 40.39 1.05
C SER A 327 -38.91 41.11 1.42
N ASN A 328 -38.12 40.55 2.33
CA ASN A 328 -36.86 41.12 2.84
C ASN A 328 -35.61 40.52 2.19
N ARG A 329 -35.72 40.04 0.94
CA ARG A 329 -34.65 39.36 0.21
C ARG A 329 -33.33 40.15 0.15
N GLU A 330 -33.40 41.45 -0.13
CA GLU A 330 -32.20 42.30 -0.25
C GLU A 330 -31.43 42.43 1.08
N TYR A 331 -32.14 42.40 2.21
CA TYR A 331 -31.51 42.39 3.53
C TYR A 331 -30.75 41.08 3.77
N LEU A 332 -31.37 39.93 3.47
CA LEU A 332 -30.75 38.60 3.64
C LEU A 332 -29.52 38.43 2.74
N LYS A 333 -29.56 38.96 1.52
CA LYS A 333 -28.43 38.92 0.57
C LYS A 333 -27.17 39.61 1.12
N ASN A 334 -27.31 40.63 1.96
CA ASN A 334 -26.18 41.33 2.58
C ASN A 334 -25.56 40.57 3.77
N ILE A 335 -26.25 39.54 4.27
CA ILE A 335 -25.76 38.70 5.36
C ILE A 335 -25.01 37.52 4.75
N LYS A 336 -23.68 37.47 4.97
CA LYS A 336 -22.81 36.44 4.40
C LYS A 336 -23.28 35.03 4.78
N GLY A 337 -23.53 34.19 3.77
CA GLY A 337 -23.97 32.81 3.94
C GLY A 337 -25.43 32.63 4.38
N SER A 338 -26.22 33.70 4.51
CA SER A 338 -27.66 33.62 4.81
C SER A 338 -28.42 32.93 3.67
N LEU A 339 -28.21 33.40 2.45
CA LEU A 339 -28.69 32.81 1.21
C LEU A 339 -27.54 32.02 0.55
N ALA A 340 -27.84 30.82 0.07
CA ALA A 340 -26.91 30.03 -0.71
C ALA A 340 -27.63 29.15 -1.73
N THR A 341 -26.92 28.76 -2.79
CA THR A 341 -27.43 27.81 -3.78
C THR A 341 -26.50 26.61 -3.96
N ASN A 342 -26.91 25.65 -4.78
CA ASN A 342 -25.98 24.63 -5.27
C ASN A 342 -24.81 25.32 -6.00
N PRO A 343 -23.59 24.77 -5.96
CA PRO A 343 -22.48 25.27 -6.76
C PRO A 343 -22.89 25.49 -8.21
N THR A 344 -22.47 26.62 -8.79
CA THR A 344 -22.82 26.98 -10.16
C THR A 344 -21.63 27.26 -11.05
N LYS A 345 -20.47 27.64 -10.50
CA LYS A 345 -19.30 28.02 -11.29
C LYS A 345 -17.98 27.73 -10.60
N ILE A 346 -16.93 27.53 -11.41
CA ILE A 346 -15.54 27.37 -10.96
C ILE A 346 -14.71 28.56 -11.42
N LYS A 347 -13.88 29.11 -10.53
CA LYS A 347 -12.99 30.24 -10.83
C LYS A 347 -11.56 29.90 -10.41
N LEU A 348 -10.58 30.32 -11.21
CA LEU A 348 -9.16 30.24 -10.85
C LEU A 348 -8.87 31.25 -9.72
N ASN A 349 -8.06 30.87 -8.73
CA ASN A 349 -7.77 31.76 -7.60
C ASN A 349 -6.68 32.81 -7.93
N ASN A 350 -5.72 32.46 -8.78
CA ASN A 350 -4.61 33.32 -9.17
C ASN A 350 -4.53 33.47 -10.69
N ASP A 351 -4.75 34.67 -11.20
CA ASP A 351 -4.66 34.98 -12.64
C ASP A 351 -3.23 34.93 -13.20
N THR A 352 -2.21 34.88 -12.34
CA THR A 352 -0.79 34.82 -12.74
C THR A 352 -0.44 33.57 -13.56
N PHE A 353 -1.25 32.52 -13.46
CA PHE A 353 -1.01 31.27 -14.18
C PHE A 353 -1.80 31.15 -15.49
N ASN A 354 -2.51 32.19 -15.93
CA ASN A 354 -3.34 32.12 -17.14
C ASN A 354 -2.53 31.84 -18.42
N ASP A 355 -1.24 32.20 -18.48
CA ASP A 355 -0.35 31.94 -19.62
C ASP A 355 0.95 31.24 -19.16
N LEU A 356 0.96 29.91 -19.17
CA LEU A 356 2.12 29.11 -18.80
C LEU A 356 3.05 28.90 -19.99
N LEU A 357 4.34 29.23 -19.83
CA LEU A 357 5.40 28.94 -20.79
C LEU A 357 6.19 27.72 -20.34
N ILE A 358 6.12 26.61 -21.08
CA ILE A 358 6.77 25.34 -20.70
C ILE A 358 7.42 24.67 -21.92
N LYS A 359 8.44 23.84 -21.69
CA LYS A 359 9.01 22.94 -22.71
C LYS A 359 8.25 21.62 -22.70
N SER A 360 8.24 20.92 -23.84
CA SER A 360 7.65 19.57 -23.91
C SER A 360 8.36 18.64 -22.90
N GLY A 361 7.65 18.03 -21.96
CA GLY A 361 8.20 17.20 -20.89
C GLY A 361 8.33 17.89 -19.53
N ASP A 362 8.17 19.21 -19.46
CA ASP A 362 8.19 19.96 -18.20
C ASP A 362 6.95 19.65 -17.34
N LYS A 363 7.11 19.76 -16.02
CA LYS A 363 6.00 19.68 -15.06
C LYS A 363 5.27 21.03 -15.00
N ILE A 364 3.95 21.01 -14.81
CA ILE A 364 3.21 22.24 -14.49
C ILE A 364 3.66 22.80 -13.13
N PRO A 365 3.65 24.13 -12.95
CA PRO A 365 3.97 24.74 -11.66
C PRO A 365 3.05 24.27 -10.53
N GLU A 366 3.62 24.13 -9.33
CA GLU A 366 2.86 23.86 -8.11
C GLU A 366 2.05 25.09 -7.66
N GLY A 367 0.94 24.89 -6.96
CA GLY A 367 0.13 25.97 -6.38
C GLY A 367 -0.96 26.56 -7.30
N ILE A 368 -1.23 25.94 -8.45
CA ILE A 368 -2.37 26.31 -9.30
C ILE A 368 -3.64 25.77 -8.65
N THR A 369 -4.48 26.68 -8.13
CA THR A 369 -5.73 26.32 -7.45
C THR A 369 -6.93 27.03 -8.06
N CYS A 370 -8.06 26.34 -8.09
CA CYS A 370 -9.36 26.93 -8.37
C CYS A 370 -10.32 26.74 -7.19
N SER A 371 -11.34 27.56 -7.12
CA SER A 371 -12.38 27.48 -6.10
C SER A 371 -13.76 27.54 -6.74
N ILE A 372 -14.71 26.97 -6.03
CA ILE A 372 -16.07 26.74 -6.53
C ILE A 372 -17.00 27.71 -5.81
N TYR A 373 -17.94 28.28 -6.55
CA TYR A 373 -18.85 29.33 -6.09
C TYR A 373 -20.30 28.99 -6.46
N ASP A 374 -21.24 29.45 -5.66
CA ASP A 374 -22.68 29.42 -5.94
C ASP A 374 -23.15 30.70 -6.67
N ASP A 375 -24.47 30.84 -6.87
CA ASP A 375 -25.08 32.00 -7.54
C ASP A 375 -24.91 33.31 -6.76
N TYR A 376 -24.69 33.21 -5.45
CA TYR A 376 -24.46 34.33 -4.54
C TYR A 376 -22.97 34.67 -4.38
N ASP A 377 -22.09 34.05 -5.17
CA ASP A 377 -20.63 34.15 -5.04
C ASP A 377 -20.11 33.72 -3.65
N ASN A 378 -20.87 32.86 -2.95
CA ASN A 378 -20.36 32.19 -1.76
C ASN A 378 -19.36 31.11 -2.18
N LYS A 379 -18.19 31.10 -1.54
CA LYS A 379 -17.16 30.08 -1.75
C LYS A 379 -17.56 28.76 -1.08
N ILE A 380 -17.54 27.67 -1.83
CA ILE A 380 -17.91 26.34 -1.34
C ILE A 380 -16.80 25.76 -0.46
N MET A 381 -17.20 25.20 0.69
CA MET A 381 -16.33 24.46 1.58
C MET A 381 -16.65 22.96 1.53
N PHE A 382 -15.63 22.13 1.37
CA PHE A 382 -15.69 20.66 1.26
C PHE A 382 -15.45 19.96 2.61
N GLY A 383 -14.96 20.70 3.62
CA GLY A 383 -14.64 20.18 4.95
C GLY A 383 -13.14 19.92 5.13
N SER A 384 -12.68 19.91 6.38
CA SER A 384 -11.26 19.86 6.74
C SER A 384 -10.84 18.63 7.55
N ASP A 385 -11.79 17.80 7.98
CA ASP A 385 -11.53 16.67 8.89
C ASP A 385 -11.75 15.32 8.20
N ILE A 386 -10.65 14.65 7.83
CA ILE A 386 -10.64 13.34 7.15
C ILE A 386 -11.33 12.25 7.98
N ALA A 387 -11.43 12.39 9.31
CA ALA A 387 -11.95 11.32 10.17
C ALA A 387 -13.45 11.05 9.96
N ASN A 388 -14.19 12.03 9.43
CA ASN A 388 -15.66 12.00 9.36
C ASN A 388 -16.23 12.12 7.94
N VAL A 389 -15.39 12.12 6.89
CA VAL A 389 -15.84 12.34 5.51
C VAL A 389 -15.95 11.02 4.74
N GLU A 390 -17.13 10.72 4.20
CA GLU A 390 -17.33 9.57 3.33
C GLU A 390 -16.76 9.83 1.93
N ILE A 391 -16.28 8.77 1.26
CA ILE A 391 -15.73 8.86 -0.11
C ILE A 391 -16.76 9.45 -1.10
N SER A 392 -18.05 9.18 -0.87
CA SER A 392 -19.18 9.69 -1.65
C SER A 392 -19.30 11.22 -1.62
N GLU A 393 -18.75 11.88 -0.61
CA GLU A 393 -18.83 13.33 -0.45
C GLU A 393 -17.75 14.10 -1.22
N PHE A 394 -16.72 13.40 -1.71
CA PHE A 394 -15.62 14.02 -2.44
C PHE A 394 -16.00 14.44 -3.87
N MET A 395 -15.57 15.64 -4.22
CA MET A 395 -15.64 16.15 -5.59
C MET A 395 -14.32 15.82 -6.32
N PHE A 396 -14.38 14.91 -7.28
CA PHE A 396 -13.23 14.50 -8.09
C PHE A 396 -13.24 15.22 -9.43
N PHE A 397 -12.05 15.54 -9.93
CA PHE A 397 -11.87 16.21 -11.21
C PHE A 397 -10.74 15.55 -12.01
N LYS A 398 -10.71 15.86 -13.31
CA LYS A 398 -9.64 15.46 -14.23
C LYS A 398 -9.06 16.67 -14.96
N LEU A 399 -7.79 16.56 -15.30
CA LEU A 399 -7.10 17.46 -16.22
C LEU A 399 -7.07 16.85 -17.62
N GLU A 400 -7.40 17.65 -18.63
CA GLU A 400 -7.34 17.28 -20.04
C GLU A 400 -6.77 18.43 -20.86
N VAL A 401 -6.14 18.12 -21.99
CA VAL A 401 -5.69 19.13 -22.96
C VAL A 401 -6.64 19.12 -24.14
N ASN A 402 -6.94 20.31 -24.67
CA ASN A 402 -7.88 20.49 -25.77
C ASN A 402 -7.49 19.78 -27.08
N ASP A 403 -6.19 19.54 -27.32
CA ASP A 403 -5.70 18.84 -28.51
C ASP A 403 -4.85 17.63 -28.11
N THR A 404 -5.50 16.48 -27.99
CA THR A 404 -4.88 15.20 -27.61
C THR A 404 -4.05 14.57 -28.73
N TYR A 405 -4.09 15.09 -29.96
CA TYR A 405 -3.29 14.58 -31.08
C TYR A 405 -1.89 15.19 -31.08
N ASN A 406 -1.79 16.47 -30.73
CA ASN A 406 -0.51 17.20 -30.70
C ASN A 406 0.07 17.36 -29.31
N SER A 407 -0.69 17.05 -28.25
CA SER A 407 -0.23 17.16 -26.86
C SER A 407 -0.86 16.08 -25.97
N ALA A 408 -0.18 15.74 -24.87
CA ALA A 408 -0.62 14.76 -23.90
C ALA A 408 -0.13 15.14 -22.49
N LEU A 409 -0.88 14.70 -21.49
CA LEU A 409 -0.48 14.78 -20.08
C LEU A 409 0.07 13.44 -19.63
N VAL A 410 1.23 13.48 -18.97
CA VAL A 410 1.92 12.30 -18.44
C VAL A 410 2.00 12.42 -16.92
N GLY A 411 1.40 11.46 -16.21
CA GLY A 411 1.30 11.44 -14.75
C GLY A 411 -0.14 11.30 -14.26
N GLN A 412 -0.39 11.68 -13.00
CA GLN A 412 -1.71 11.61 -12.39
C GLN A 412 -2.56 12.81 -12.81
N THR A 413 -3.48 12.61 -13.75
CA THR A 413 -4.37 13.66 -14.24
C THR A 413 -5.67 13.82 -13.45
N ARG A 414 -5.95 12.93 -12.49
CA ARG A 414 -7.15 12.94 -11.66
C ARG A 414 -6.82 13.28 -10.22
N SER A 415 -7.59 14.18 -9.62
CA SER A 415 -7.43 14.59 -8.23
C SER A 415 -8.79 14.96 -7.63
N TYR A 416 -8.80 15.51 -6.43
CA TYR A 416 -10.01 15.88 -5.69
C TYR A 416 -9.89 17.29 -5.11
N CYS A 417 -11.04 17.91 -4.87
CA CYS A 417 -11.13 19.19 -4.16
C CYS A 417 -11.06 18.95 -2.65
N TRP A 418 -10.35 19.82 -1.93
CA TRP A 418 -10.14 19.72 -0.49
C TRP A 418 -10.29 21.09 0.17
N ASP A 419 -10.80 21.13 1.40
CA ASP A 419 -11.07 22.34 2.16
C ASP A 419 -11.96 23.34 1.41
N ASN A 420 -11.38 24.27 0.64
CA ASN A 420 -12.12 25.25 -0.15
C ASN A 420 -11.56 25.45 -1.58
N PHE A 421 -10.67 24.57 -2.04
CA PHE A 421 -10.03 24.69 -3.34
C PHE A 421 -9.79 23.31 -4.00
N CYS A 422 -9.56 23.33 -5.30
CA CYS A 422 -9.14 22.19 -6.09
C CYS A 422 -7.75 22.53 -6.66
N GLU A 423 -6.74 21.76 -6.26
CA GLU A 423 -5.35 21.99 -6.65
C GLU A 423 -4.95 21.10 -7.83
N PHE A 424 -4.42 21.71 -8.89
CA PHE A 424 -4.00 20.97 -10.07
C PHE A 424 -2.88 19.98 -9.71
N PRO A 425 -3.04 18.67 -10.00
CA PRO A 425 -1.99 17.70 -9.72
C PRO A 425 -0.76 17.95 -10.59
N ILE A 426 0.42 17.63 -10.05
CA ILE A 426 1.70 17.80 -10.75
C ILE A 426 1.77 16.81 -11.92
N VAL A 427 1.50 17.31 -13.13
CA VAL A 427 1.54 16.55 -14.39
C VAL A 427 2.61 17.10 -15.33
N ARG A 428 3.21 16.22 -16.14
CA ARG A 428 4.10 16.62 -17.23
C ARG A 428 3.28 16.85 -18.50
N VAL A 429 3.58 17.91 -19.23
CA VAL A 429 2.91 18.23 -20.50
C VAL A 429 3.87 17.93 -21.64
N VAL A 430 3.51 17.01 -22.53
CA VAL A 430 4.33 16.59 -23.68
C VAL A 430 3.58 16.95 -24.95
N GLY A 431 4.21 17.63 -25.90
CA GLY A 431 3.54 17.99 -27.15
C GLY A 431 4.40 18.76 -28.13
N ASN A 432 3.86 18.99 -29.32
CA ASN A 432 4.49 19.83 -30.33
C ASN A 432 4.48 21.31 -29.90
N PRO A 433 5.39 22.15 -30.40
CA PRO A 433 5.36 23.59 -30.12
C PRO A 433 4.05 24.21 -30.59
N GLY A 434 3.37 24.94 -29.70
CA GLY A 434 2.02 25.43 -29.96
C GLY A 434 1.37 26.03 -28.72
N VAL A 435 0.13 26.51 -28.88
CA VAL A 435 -0.70 27.03 -27.79
C VAL A 435 -1.85 26.07 -27.57
N TYR A 436 -1.97 25.60 -26.34
CA TYR A 436 -2.93 24.60 -25.88
C TYR A 436 -3.72 25.15 -24.70
N LYS A 437 -4.84 24.50 -24.38
CA LYS A 437 -5.62 24.77 -23.17
C LYS A 437 -5.61 23.54 -22.28
N LEU A 438 -5.15 23.71 -21.05
CA LEU A 438 -5.28 22.74 -19.99
C LEU A 438 -6.59 22.99 -19.26
N LYS A 439 -7.52 22.06 -19.42
CA LYS A 439 -8.88 22.12 -18.88
C LYS A 439 -8.98 21.23 -17.64
N LEU A 440 -9.43 21.80 -16.54
CA LEU A 440 -9.92 21.05 -15.39
C LEU A 440 -11.42 20.83 -15.56
N ILE A 441 -11.87 19.59 -15.39
CA ILE A 441 -13.28 19.18 -15.49
C ILE A 441 -13.67 18.43 -14.23
N ILE A 442 -14.73 18.87 -13.55
CA ILE A 442 -15.32 18.10 -12.45
C ILE A 442 -15.99 16.85 -13.02
N ASN A 443 -15.61 15.68 -12.51
CA ASN A 443 -16.16 14.39 -12.91
C ASN A 443 -17.28 13.92 -11.98
N THR A 444 -17.11 14.13 -10.66
CA THR A 444 -18.08 13.77 -9.64
C THR A 444 -18.35 14.97 -8.77
N PHE A 445 -19.60 15.20 -8.38
CA PHE A 445 -20.02 16.40 -7.66
C PHE A 445 -20.15 16.19 -6.14
N GLY A 446 -19.83 15.00 -5.65
CA GLY A 446 -19.94 14.65 -4.24
C GLY A 446 -21.37 14.84 -3.73
N ARG A 447 -21.52 15.61 -2.65
CA ARG A 447 -22.81 15.96 -2.02
C ARG A 447 -23.65 17.01 -2.77
N PHE A 448 -23.15 17.52 -3.89
CA PHE A 448 -23.80 18.55 -4.70
C PHE A 448 -24.44 17.97 -5.95
N THR A 449 -25.41 18.69 -6.51
CA THR A 449 -25.93 18.34 -7.84
C THR A 449 -25.02 18.86 -8.93
N ASN A 450 -25.05 18.19 -10.09
CA ASN A 450 -24.33 18.62 -11.29
C ASN A 450 -24.71 20.06 -11.69
N PHE A 451 -23.71 20.83 -12.14
CA PHE A 451 -23.86 22.20 -12.63
C PHE A 451 -23.04 22.39 -13.92
N ASP A 452 -23.50 23.29 -14.79
CA ASP A 452 -23.01 23.39 -16.17
C ASP A 452 -21.60 24.01 -16.27
N ASP A 453 -21.30 25.07 -15.51
CA ASP A 453 -19.98 25.73 -15.53
C ASP A 453 -18.96 25.01 -14.64
N ASN A 454 -18.80 23.71 -14.86
CA ASN A 454 -17.93 22.80 -14.09
C ASN A 454 -16.51 22.66 -14.65
N THR A 455 -16.08 23.60 -15.51
CA THR A 455 -14.75 23.58 -16.14
C THR A 455 -14.00 24.88 -15.94
N VAL A 456 -12.67 24.79 -15.84
CA VAL A 456 -11.78 25.95 -15.86
C VAL A 456 -10.58 25.65 -16.76
N ASP A 457 -10.25 26.60 -17.63
CA ASP A 457 -9.19 26.47 -18.63
C ASP A 457 -8.01 27.38 -18.30
N ILE A 458 -6.79 26.85 -18.46
CA ILE A 458 -5.53 27.59 -18.39
C ILE A 458 -4.82 27.48 -19.74
N LYS A 459 -4.24 28.58 -20.24
CA LYS A 459 -3.51 28.57 -21.51
C LYS A 459 -2.06 28.15 -21.28
N ILE A 460 -1.60 27.19 -22.08
CA ILE A 460 -0.24 26.64 -22.04
C ILE A 460 0.41 26.83 -23.40
N LYS A 461 1.60 27.43 -23.43
CA LYS A 461 2.41 27.57 -24.63
C LYS A 461 3.63 26.67 -24.54
N ILE A 462 3.66 25.64 -25.38
CA ILE A 462 4.81 24.73 -25.53
C ILE A 462 5.82 25.39 -26.46
N ILE A 463 7.03 25.65 -25.95
CA ILE A 463 8.11 26.25 -26.72
C ILE A 463 9.05 25.20 -27.34
N PRO A 464 9.79 25.54 -28.41
CA PRO A 464 10.76 24.64 -29.04
C PRO A 464 11.90 24.24 -28.09
N CYS A 465 12.47 23.05 -28.31
CA CYS A 465 13.66 22.56 -27.60
C CYS A 465 14.89 23.40 -27.96
N GLU A 466 15.67 23.81 -26.97
CA GLU A 466 17.00 24.41 -27.19
C GLU A 466 18.05 23.34 -27.51
N ASN A 467 19.13 23.71 -28.21
CA ASN A 467 20.21 22.80 -28.63
C ASN A 467 20.88 21.98 -27.50
N ASN A 468 20.77 22.43 -26.25
CA ASN A 468 21.36 21.75 -25.09
C ASN A 468 20.46 20.62 -24.51
N TYR A 469 19.28 20.39 -25.07
CA TYR A 469 18.33 19.37 -24.63
C TYR A 469 18.20 18.26 -25.67
N LEU A 470 17.95 17.02 -25.23
CA LEU A 470 17.60 15.92 -26.11
C LEU A 470 16.10 15.95 -26.40
N TYR A 471 15.72 15.68 -27.65
CA TYR A 471 14.33 15.67 -28.11
C TYR A 471 13.94 14.29 -28.64
N GLN A 472 13.46 13.43 -27.75
CA GLN A 472 13.16 12.01 -28.03
C GLN A 472 11.83 11.60 -27.41
N ASP A 473 11.19 10.55 -27.94
CA ASP A 473 10.02 9.93 -27.32
C ASP A 473 10.51 8.97 -26.23
N ILE A 474 10.39 9.40 -24.98
CA ILE A 474 10.78 8.61 -23.80
C ILE A 474 9.59 7.89 -23.15
N GLU A 475 8.37 8.31 -23.46
CA GLU A 475 7.14 7.82 -22.82
C GLU A 475 6.39 6.80 -23.73
N ASN A 476 6.88 6.55 -24.95
CA ASN A 476 6.28 5.70 -25.98
C ASN A 476 4.88 6.14 -26.42
N ILE A 477 4.63 7.45 -26.44
CA ILE A 477 3.32 8.04 -26.78
C ILE A 477 3.31 8.73 -28.16
N LYS A 478 4.35 8.53 -28.98
CA LYS A 478 4.58 9.16 -30.29
C LYS A 478 4.84 10.67 -30.24
N LEU A 479 4.87 11.28 -29.05
CA LEU A 479 5.21 12.67 -28.82
C LEU A 479 6.59 12.74 -28.16
N LYS A 480 7.41 13.72 -28.57
CA LYS A 480 8.79 13.86 -28.11
C LYS A 480 8.86 14.81 -26.91
N SER A 481 9.66 14.46 -25.92
CA SER A 481 9.97 15.27 -24.75
C SER A 481 11.36 15.91 -24.87
N CYS A 482 11.47 17.12 -24.38
CA CYS A 482 12.71 17.86 -24.15
C CYS A 482 13.20 17.58 -22.73
N TYR A 483 14.36 16.94 -22.60
CA TYR A 483 14.96 16.70 -21.30
C TYR A 483 16.48 16.80 -21.35
N LYS A 484 17.08 17.08 -20.20
CA LYS A 484 18.52 16.91 -20.01
C LYS A 484 18.76 15.49 -19.53
N PRO A 485 19.71 14.75 -20.13
CA PRO A 485 20.02 13.40 -19.71
C PRO A 485 20.46 13.40 -18.25
N SER A 486 19.81 12.57 -17.43
CA SER A 486 20.17 12.37 -16.02
C SER A 486 20.50 10.90 -15.79
N CYS A 487 21.57 10.63 -15.04
CA CYS A 487 22.02 9.28 -14.72
C CYS A 487 22.06 9.12 -13.20
N GLU A 488 21.28 8.20 -12.66
CA GLU A 488 21.27 7.87 -11.24
C GLU A 488 21.55 6.36 -11.04
N PRO A 489 22.69 5.99 -10.44
CA PRO A 489 23.78 6.85 -9.94
C PRO A 489 24.61 7.52 -11.06
N SER A 490 25.29 8.62 -10.72
CA SER A 490 26.09 9.42 -11.66
C SER A 490 27.20 8.60 -12.34
N CYS A 491 27.55 8.94 -13.58
CA CYS A 491 28.55 8.26 -14.42
C CYS A 491 30.02 8.34 -13.94
N ASN A 492 30.27 8.68 -12.67
CA ASN A 492 31.60 8.91 -12.08
C ASN A 492 32.49 9.78 -12.99
N THR A 493 33.53 9.20 -13.60
CA THR A 493 34.47 9.91 -14.48
C THR A 493 33.99 10.04 -15.94
N GLY A 494 32.88 9.39 -16.31
CA GLY A 494 32.28 9.42 -17.65
C GLY A 494 31.19 10.47 -17.84
N THR A 495 30.68 10.60 -19.06
CA THR A 495 29.61 11.55 -19.41
C THR A 495 28.27 10.84 -19.59
N CYS A 496 27.19 11.42 -19.05
CA CYS A 496 25.82 10.91 -19.23
C CYS A 496 25.30 11.37 -20.60
N ILE A 497 25.13 10.44 -21.53
CA ILE A 497 24.73 10.71 -22.92
C ILE A 497 23.23 10.52 -23.17
N ASN A 498 22.57 9.72 -22.33
CA ASN A 498 21.12 9.55 -22.27
C ASN A 498 20.74 9.11 -20.86
N ASN A 499 19.45 9.07 -20.51
CA ASN A 499 19.01 8.66 -19.18
C ASN A 499 19.56 7.28 -18.81
N ASN A 500 20.36 7.22 -17.74
CA ASN A 500 21.08 6.02 -17.27
C ASN A 500 22.02 5.34 -18.29
N ILE A 501 22.52 6.09 -19.29
CA ILE A 501 23.53 5.61 -20.24
C ILE A 501 24.79 6.49 -20.15
N CYS A 502 25.87 5.88 -19.67
CA CYS A 502 27.17 6.51 -19.48
C CYS A 502 28.15 6.18 -20.61
N SER A 503 28.89 7.19 -21.08
CA SER A 503 30.02 7.02 -21.99
C SER A 503 31.34 7.10 -21.22
N CYS A 504 32.14 6.02 -21.24
CA CYS A 504 33.43 5.92 -20.54
C CYS A 504 34.65 6.11 -21.46
N ASN A 505 34.44 6.50 -22.73
CA ASN A 505 35.46 6.47 -23.79
C ASN A 505 36.71 7.32 -23.51
N ASN A 506 36.61 8.34 -22.66
CA ASN A 506 37.72 9.22 -22.30
C ASN A 506 38.30 8.93 -20.90
N THR A 507 38.03 7.75 -20.32
CA THR A 507 38.42 7.42 -18.93
C THR A 507 39.27 6.16 -18.84
N LEU A 508 40.05 6.03 -17.76
CA LEU A 508 40.85 4.84 -17.43
C LEU A 508 39.99 3.68 -16.88
N PHE A 509 38.67 3.86 -16.83
CA PHE A 509 37.70 2.95 -16.21
C PHE A 509 36.69 2.41 -17.23
N THR A 510 36.15 1.24 -16.94
CA THR A 510 35.13 0.54 -17.73
C THR A 510 33.91 0.21 -16.87
N GLY A 511 32.81 -0.26 -17.47
CA GLY A 511 31.57 -0.63 -16.76
C GLY A 511 30.42 0.35 -16.98
N SER A 512 29.20 -0.01 -16.56
CA SER A 512 27.98 0.78 -16.78
C SER A 512 28.00 2.16 -16.12
N TYR A 513 28.85 2.35 -15.10
CA TYR A 513 29.03 3.60 -14.37
C TYR A 513 30.48 4.10 -14.41
N CYS A 514 31.30 3.61 -15.34
CA CYS A 514 32.71 3.99 -15.52
C CYS A 514 33.54 3.92 -14.23
N ASN A 515 33.48 2.80 -13.50
CA ASN A 515 34.11 2.62 -12.19
C ASN A 515 35.00 1.37 -12.05
N GLU A 516 35.15 0.54 -13.09
CA GLU A 516 35.94 -0.69 -13.04
C GLU A 516 37.33 -0.54 -13.72
N TYR A 517 38.39 -1.10 -13.12
CA TYR A 517 39.74 -1.11 -13.70
C TYR A 517 39.94 -2.19 -14.79
N ILE A 518 40.75 -1.89 -15.79
CA ILE A 518 41.10 -2.81 -16.90
C ILE A 518 41.94 -4.00 -16.37
N LYS A 519 41.55 -5.24 -16.71
CA LYS A 519 42.25 -6.48 -16.28
C LYS A 519 43.56 -6.70 -17.06
N LEU A 520 44.63 -7.14 -16.38
CA LEU A 520 45.93 -7.44 -17.00
C LEU A 520 45.84 -8.69 -17.89
N LYS A 521 45.97 -8.52 -19.21
CA LYS A 521 45.98 -9.64 -20.19
C LYS A 521 47.25 -10.50 -20.02
N ARG A 522 47.14 -11.80 -19.77
CA ARG A 522 48.29 -12.74 -19.75
C ARG A 522 48.78 -13.02 -21.18
N ILE A 523 50.07 -13.36 -21.33
CA ILE A 523 50.64 -13.76 -22.63
C ILE A 523 50.24 -15.22 -22.89
N SER A 524 49.11 -15.41 -23.57
CA SER A 524 48.49 -16.73 -23.78
C SER A 524 49.44 -17.76 -24.40
N VAL A 525 50.36 -17.32 -25.27
CA VAL A 525 51.29 -18.21 -25.98
C VAL A 525 52.22 -18.94 -24.99
N ILE A 526 52.81 -18.23 -24.03
CA ILE A 526 53.78 -18.81 -23.08
C ILE A 526 53.10 -19.79 -22.13
N ASP A 527 51.93 -19.43 -21.60
CA ASP A 527 51.15 -20.28 -20.69
C ASP A 527 50.71 -21.58 -21.38
N ILE A 528 50.30 -21.51 -22.65
CA ILE A 528 49.93 -22.69 -23.45
C ILE A 528 51.15 -23.62 -23.66
N SER A 529 52.32 -23.07 -24.00
CA SER A 529 53.54 -23.85 -24.22
C SER A 529 53.97 -24.62 -22.98
N ILE A 530 54.01 -23.97 -21.81
CA ILE A 530 54.37 -24.61 -20.53
C ILE A 530 53.39 -25.73 -20.19
N ARG A 531 52.10 -25.52 -20.43
CA ARG A 531 51.05 -26.51 -20.16
C ARG A 531 51.22 -27.79 -21.00
N ILE A 532 51.54 -27.64 -22.28
CA ILE A 532 51.78 -28.78 -23.19
C ILE A 532 53.00 -29.58 -22.72
N ILE A 533 54.11 -28.90 -22.40
CA ILE A 533 55.34 -29.54 -21.90
C ILE A 533 55.05 -30.33 -20.62
N SER A 534 54.29 -29.74 -19.68
CA SER A 534 53.91 -30.39 -18.44
C SER A 534 53.11 -31.68 -18.67
N ILE A 535 52.16 -31.70 -19.60
CA ILE A 535 51.36 -32.89 -19.92
C ILE A 535 52.24 -33.99 -20.52
N ILE A 536 53.14 -33.64 -21.45
CA ILE A 536 54.08 -34.58 -22.05
C ILE A 536 54.96 -35.23 -20.96
N LEU A 537 55.49 -34.43 -20.02
CA LEU A 537 56.33 -34.95 -18.94
C LEU A 537 55.57 -35.87 -17.97
N ILE A 538 54.28 -35.60 -17.71
CA ILE A 538 53.42 -36.52 -16.93
C ILE A 538 53.26 -37.85 -17.67
N ILE A 539 52.98 -37.83 -18.97
CA ILE A 539 52.85 -39.05 -19.79
C ILE A 539 54.17 -39.85 -19.78
N VAL A 540 55.31 -39.18 -20.00
CA VAL A 540 56.64 -39.81 -19.93
C VAL A 540 56.86 -40.44 -18.55
N THR A 541 56.50 -39.74 -17.48
CA THR A 541 56.65 -40.25 -16.11
C THR A 541 55.79 -41.51 -15.88
N ILE A 542 54.55 -41.53 -16.35
CA ILE A 542 53.68 -42.72 -16.28
C ILE A 542 54.30 -43.90 -17.04
N ILE A 543 54.81 -43.69 -18.26
CA ILE A 543 55.51 -44.72 -19.04
C ILE A 543 56.74 -45.26 -18.27
N THR A 544 57.48 -44.39 -17.59
CA THR A 544 58.62 -44.82 -16.76
C THR A 544 58.20 -45.61 -15.52
N ILE A 545 57.01 -45.38 -14.95
CA ILE A 545 56.45 -46.20 -13.87
C ILE A 545 56.20 -47.62 -14.40
N PHE A 546 55.48 -47.76 -15.52
CA PHE A 546 55.23 -49.06 -16.14
C PHE A 546 56.53 -49.78 -16.49
N SER A 547 57.51 -49.08 -17.05
CA SER A 547 58.83 -49.63 -17.38
C SER A 547 59.59 -50.10 -16.13
N THR A 548 59.50 -49.36 -15.02
CA THR A 548 60.11 -49.73 -13.73
C THR A 548 59.47 -50.97 -13.14
N ILE A 549 58.15 -51.12 -13.24
CA ILE A 549 57.40 -52.29 -12.76
C ILE A 549 57.74 -53.52 -13.61
N TYR A 550 57.77 -53.38 -14.94
CA TYR A 550 58.13 -54.47 -15.86
C TYR A 550 59.56 -54.97 -15.61
N LEU A 551 60.51 -54.06 -15.37
CA LEU A 551 61.91 -54.39 -15.11
C LEU A 551 62.23 -54.67 -13.63
N ARG A 552 61.23 -54.83 -12.75
CA ARG A 552 61.42 -54.93 -11.28
C ARG A 552 62.37 -56.05 -10.84
N ASN A 553 62.43 -57.14 -11.62
CA ASN A 553 63.25 -58.32 -11.31
C ASN A 553 64.71 -58.17 -11.80
N ASN A 554 65.00 -57.17 -12.65
CA ASN A 554 66.36 -56.93 -13.15
C ASN A 554 67.27 -56.44 -12.00
N PRO A 555 68.50 -56.98 -11.83
CA PRO A 555 69.37 -56.64 -10.71
C PRO A 555 69.69 -55.14 -10.59
N ILE A 556 69.75 -54.41 -11.72
CA ILE A 556 70.05 -52.96 -11.75
C ILE A 556 68.89 -52.13 -11.15
N ILE A 557 67.65 -52.51 -11.45
CA ILE A 557 66.46 -51.84 -10.90
C ILE A 557 66.16 -52.31 -9.48
N LYS A 558 66.31 -53.62 -9.22
CA LYS A 558 66.13 -54.22 -7.90
C LYS A 558 67.07 -53.63 -6.85
N GLY A 559 68.33 -53.35 -7.22
CA GLY A 559 69.31 -52.70 -6.34
C GLY A 559 68.90 -51.29 -5.88
N GLY A 560 68.13 -50.57 -6.71
CA GLY A 560 67.65 -49.22 -6.41
C GLY A 560 66.42 -49.14 -5.50
N SER A 561 65.93 -50.29 -5.00
CA SER A 561 64.69 -50.43 -4.23
C SER A 561 63.45 -49.93 -4.99
N VAL A 562 62.81 -50.86 -5.72
CA VAL A 562 61.70 -50.60 -6.65
C VAL A 562 60.58 -49.74 -6.04
N ASP A 563 60.20 -49.97 -4.78
CA ASP A 563 59.14 -49.19 -4.13
C ASP A 563 59.47 -47.70 -4.03
N PHE A 564 60.71 -47.34 -3.68
CA PHE A 564 61.14 -45.94 -3.55
C PHE A 564 61.34 -45.28 -4.91
N LEU A 565 61.71 -46.06 -5.94
CA LEU A 565 61.74 -45.56 -7.32
C LEU A 565 60.31 -45.20 -7.79
N ILE A 566 59.32 -46.05 -7.50
CA ILE A 566 57.92 -45.73 -7.84
C ILE A 566 57.43 -44.50 -7.05
N ILE A 567 57.73 -44.39 -5.75
CA ILE A 567 57.35 -43.22 -4.94
C ILE A 567 57.95 -41.91 -5.50
N ILE A 568 59.21 -41.93 -5.94
CA ILE A 568 59.84 -40.75 -6.57
C ILE A 568 59.10 -40.36 -7.86
N LEU A 569 58.73 -41.33 -8.71
CA LEU A 569 57.97 -41.06 -9.94
C LEU A 569 56.57 -40.50 -9.64
N ILE A 570 55.91 -40.96 -8.58
CA ILE A 570 54.64 -40.38 -8.11
C ILE A 570 54.85 -38.92 -7.67
N GLY A 571 55.93 -38.62 -6.94
CA GLY A 571 56.31 -37.25 -6.57
C GLY A 571 56.55 -36.34 -7.78
N LEU A 572 57.10 -36.88 -8.88
CA LEU A 572 57.26 -36.14 -10.14
C LEU A 572 55.93 -35.80 -10.80
N ILE A 573 54.94 -36.71 -10.77
CA ILE A 573 53.59 -36.42 -11.28
C ILE A 573 52.96 -35.24 -10.52
N PHE A 574 53.09 -35.20 -9.20
CA PHE A 574 52.60 -34.07 -8.40
C PHE A 574 53.35 -32.77 -8.72
N SER A 575 54.66 -32.84 -8.93
CA SER A 575 55.49 -31.67 -9.27
C SER A 575 55.19 -31.11 -10.66
N PHE A 576 54.94 -31.97 -11.67
CA PHE A 576 54.47 -31.50 -12.98
C PHE A 576 53.03 -30.98 -12.91
N SER A 577 52.16 -31.59 -12.11
CA SER A 577 50.80 -31.07 -11.90
C SER A 577 50.82 -29.66 -11.29
N HIS A 578 51.75 -29.36 -10.38
CA HIS A 578 51.96 -27.99 -9.87
C HIS A 578 52.25 -26.98 -11.00
N VAL A 579 53.15 -27.34 -11.94
CA VAL A 579 53.48 -26.49 -13.09
C VAL A 579 52.26 -26.22 -13.97
N PHE A 580 51.40 -27.24 -14.19
CA PHE A 580 50.14 -27.06 -14.91
C PHE A 580 49.25 -26.01 -14.25
N PHE A 581 49.00 -26.11 -12.94
CA PHE A 581 48.10 -25.18 -12.24
C PHE A 581 48.65 -23.75 -12.13
N LEU A 582 49.96 -23.54 -12.20
CA LEU A 582 50.58 -22.21 -12.22
C LEU A 582 50.14 -21.39 -13.45
N THR A 583 49.93 -22.06 -14.60
CA THR A 583 49.57 -21.40 -15.88
C THR A 583 48.10 -20.99 -15.97
N VAL A 584 47.25 -21.39 -15.02
CA VAL A 584 45.81 -21.11 -15.01
C VAL A 584 45.50 -19.88 -14.15
N GLU A 585 44.41 -19.17 -14.45
CA GLU A 585 43.92 -18.07 -13.61
C GLU A 585 43.72 -18.51 -12.16
N ARG A 586 44.28 -17.70 -11.24
CA ARG A 586 44.37 -17.99 -9.81
C ARG A 586 43.03 -17.73 -9.14
N THR A 587 42.50 -18.75 -8.50
CA THR A 587 41.39 -18.63 -7.54
C THR A 587 41.89 -19.07 -6.17
N THR A 588 41.19 -18.68 -5.10
CA THR A 588 41.56 -19.06 -3.73
C THR A 588 41.79 -20.57 -3.60
N ASN A 589 40.91 -21.40 -4.17
CA ASN A 589 41.05 -22.87 -4.15
C ASN A 589 42.27 -23.36 -4.95
N LYS A 590 42.59 -22.73 -6.08
CA LYS A 590 43.79 -23.07 -6.87
C LYS A 590 45.06 -22.68 -6.14
N CYS A 591 45.08 -21.59 -5.36
CA CYS A 591 46.24 -21.19 -4.56
C CYS A 591 46.60 -22.25 -3.50
N TYR A 592 45.61 -22.86 -2.86
CA TYR A 592 45.82 -24.01 -1.97
C TYR A 592 46.39 -25.21 -2.72
N LEU A 593 45.79 -25.55 -3.86
CA LEU A 593 46.21 -26.70 -4.68
C LEU A 593 47.65 -26.55 -5.19
N ILE A 594 48.04 -25.36 -5.66
CA ILE A 594 49.39 -25.03 -6.12
C ILE A 594 50.41 -25.27 -4.99
N HIS A 595 50.12 -24.80 -3.77
CA HIS A 595 51.01 -24.96 -2.62
C HIS A 595 51.11 -26.43 -2.16
N LEU A 596 49.99 -27.14 -2.13
CA LEU A 596 49.93 -28.55 -1.74
C LEU A 596 50.74 -29.44 -2.71
N LEU A 597 50.51 -29.29 -4.02
CA LEU A 597 51.17 -30.11 -5.05
C LEU A 597 52.69 -29.94 -5.04
N ASN A 598 53.19 -28.72 -4.85
CA ASN A 598 54.62 -28.45 -4.79
C ASN A 598 55.29 -29.17 -3.61
N ASN A 599 54.72 -29.04 -2.40
CA ASN A 599 55.32 -29.59 -1.18
C ASN A 599 55.17 -31.13 -1.08
N ILE A 600 54.05 -31.71 -1.54
CA ILE A 600 53.89 -33.17 -1.63
C ILE A 600 54.86 -33.74 -2.68
N GLY A 601 54.95 -33.11 -3.85
CA GLY A 601 55.91 -33.50 -4.89
C GLY A 601 57.34 -33.53 -4.37
N PHE A 602 57.77 -32.45 -3.69
CA PHE A 602 59.05 -32.38 -3.02
C PHE A 602 59.24 -33.51 -1.99
N SER A 603 58.27 -33.72 -1.10
CA SER A 603 58.39 -34.70 -0.01
C SER A 603 58.54 -36.13 -0.52
N LEU A 604 57.77 -36.51 -1.55
CA LEU A 604 57.84 -37.84 -2.13
C LEU A 604 59.14 -38.06 -2.91
N SER A 605 59.58 -37.07 -3.71
CA SER A 605 60.80 -37.18 -4.50
C SER A 605 62.06 -37.05 -3.63
N TYR A 606 62.25 -35.92 -2.96
CA TYR A 606 63.47 -35.62 -2.20
C TYR A 606 63.52 -36.33 -0.85
N GLY A 607 62.38 -36.57 -0.19
CA GLY A 607 62.34 -37.42 1.00
C GLY A 607 62.77 -38.86 0.69
N SER A 608 62.31 -39.42 -0.43
CA SER A 608 62.75 -40.75 -0.87
C SER A 608 64.23 -40.79 -1.25
N ILE A 609 64.74 -39.75 -1.93
CA ILE A 609 66.17 -39.62 -2.24
C ILE A 609 67.00 -39.55 -0.94
N LEU A 610 66.59 -38.73 0.03
CA LEU A 610 67.25 -38.61 1.34
C LEU A 610 67.33 -39.96 2.05
N VAL A 611 66.22 -40.65 2.20
CA VAL A 611 66.17 -41.92 2.93
C VAL A 611 66.98 -43.01 2.19
N LYS A 612 67.01 -42.98 0.86
CA LYS A 612 67.90 -43.85 0.06
C LYS A 612 69.37 -43.53 0.30
N THR A 613 69.76 -42.26 0.32
CA THR A 613 71.16 -41.87 0.60
C THR A 613 71.58 -42.23 2.03
N ILE A 614 70.71 -42.04 3.03
CA ILE A 614 70.93 -42.48 4.42
C ILE A 614 71.12 -43.99 4.50
N ARG A 615 70.28 -44.79 3.81
CA ARG A 615 70.43 -46.26 3.80
C ARG A 615 71.79 -46.67 3.24
N ILE A 616 72.24 -46.05 2.13
CA ILE A 616 73.56 -46.34 1.55
C ILE A 616 74.67 -45.94 2.53
N TYR A 617 74.56 -44.77 3.16
CA TYR A 617 75.51 -44.30 4.17
C TYR A 617 75.68 -45.29 5.33
N LEU A 618 74.56 -45.77 5.90
CA LEU A 618 74.57 -46.73 7.01
C LEU A 618 75.20 -48.07 6.61
N ILE A 619 74.94 -48.56 5.39
CA ILE A 619 75.50 -49.82 4.88
C ILE A 619 77.03 -49.76 4.73
N PHE A 620 77.58 -48.65 4.22
CA PHE A 620 79.00 -48.58 3.85
C PHE A 620 79.93 -48.02 4.93
N ARG A 621 79.46 -47.10 5.79
CA ARG A 621 80.34 -46.38 6.74
C ARG A 621 80.31 -46.92 8.17
N ILE A 622 79.22 -47.60 8.57
CA ILE A 622 79.11 -48.21 9.90
C ILE A 622 79.42 -49.71 9.79
N LYS A 623 80.67 -50.11 10.07
CA LYS A 623 81.17 -51.52 10.02
C LYS A 623 80.58 -52.45 11.12
N ARG A 624 79.36 -52.20 11.64
CA ARG A 624 78.65 -53.16 12.52
C ARG A 624 77.65 -53.96 11.70
N ARG A 625 77.89 -55.28 11.59
CA ARG A 625 77.00 -56.27 10.96
C ARG A 625 75.67 -56.38 11.73
N SER A 626 74.72 -55.46 11.52
CA SER A 626 73.25 -55.67 11.62
C SER A 626 72.41 -54.37 11.76
N ILE A 627 72.82 -53.21 11.20
CA ILE A 627 71.97 -52.00 11.25
C ILE A 627 71.76 -51.45 9.85
N GLY A 628 70.98 -52.18 9.04
CA GLY A 628 70.33 -51.63 7.86
C GLY A 628 68.99 -51.00 8.27
N LEU A 629 68.68 -49.81 7.75
CA LEU A 629 67.39 -49.16 8.02
C LEU A 629 66.24 -50.03 7.46
N LYS A 630 65.31 -50.46 8.33
CA LYS A 630 64.16 -51.28 7.92
C LYS A 630 63.28 -50.50 6.93
N LYS A 631 62.75 -51.18 5.89
CA LYS A 631 61.85 -50.58 4.88
C LYS A 631 60.67 -49.81 5.51
N LYS A 632 60.11 -50.31 6.62
CA LYS A 632 59.03 -49.63 7.38
C LYS A 632 59.47 -48.26 7.92
N ILE A 633 60.67 -48.15 8.47
CA ILE A 633 61.22 -46.88 9.01
C ILE A 633 61.50 -45.91 7.87
N MET A 634 62.06 -46.41 6.75
CA MET A 634 62.30 -45.60 5.57
C MET A 634 61.01 -44.96 5.01
N LEU A 635 59.94 -45.75 4.89
CA LEU A 635 58.64 -45.26 4.44
C LEU A 635 58.02 -44.30 5.45
N SER A 636 58.17 -44.59 6.75
CA SER A 636 57.66 -43.72 7.83
C SER A 636 58.28 -42.32 7.79
N ILE A 637 59.58 -42.17 7.50
CA ILE A 637 60.23 -40.85 7.36
C ILE A 637 59.61 -40.05 6.21
N VAL A 638 59.44 -40.66 5.04
CA VAL A 638 58.85 -39.99 3.85
C VAL A 638 57.39 -39.62 4.13
N MET A 639 56.60 -40.54 4.70
CA MET A 639 55.19 -40.28 5.01
C MET A 639 55.02 -39.21 6.09
N THR A 640 55.93 -39.12 7.07
CA THR A 640 55.89 -38.07 8.10
C THR A 640 56.07 -36.68 7.46
N LEU A 641 56.98 -36.54 6.48
CA LEU A 641 57.13 -35.28 5.73
C LEU A 641 55.87 -34.94 4.92
N VAL A 642 55.25 -35.92 4.27
CA VAL A 642 53.99 -35.72 3.52
C VAL A 642 52.86 -35.29 4.46
N ILE A 643 52.70 -35.98 5.60
CA ILE A 643 51.68 -35.68 6.61
C ILE A 643 51.88 -34.26 7.16
N TYR A 644 53.12 -33.85 7.45
CA TYR A 644 53.45 -32.50 7.89
C TYR A 644 52.88 -31.43 6.94
N TYR A 645 53.10 -31.55 5.63
CA TYR A 645 52.58 -30.58 4.66
C TYR A 645 51.08 -30.67 4.46
N ILE A 646 50.47 -31.86 4.54
CA ILE A 646 49.01 -32.01 4.45
C ILE A 646 48.34 -31.31 5.64
N VAL A 647 48.84 -31.51 6.87
CA VAL A 647 48.30 -30.89 8.08
C VAL A 647 48.41 -29.37 8.02
N ILE A 648 49.55 -28.82 7.57
CA ILE A 648 49.71 -27.37 7.42
C ILE A 648 48.72 -26.79 6.40
N ASN A 649 48.59 -27.43 5.22
CA ASN A 649 47.62 -26.98 4.21
C ASN A 649 46.18 -27.09 4.71
N LEU A 650 45.84 -28.12 5.49
CA LEU A 650 44.51 -28.28 6.10
C LEU A 650 44.24 -27.16 7.12
N ILE A 651 45.19 -26.85 8.00
CA ILE A 651 45.07 -25.73 8.96
C ILE A 651 44.87 -24.42 8.20
N TRP A 652 45.65 -24.17 7.15
CA TRP A 652 45.51 -22.95 6.35
C TRP A 652 44.15 -22.88 5.64
N TYR A 653 43.63 -24.01 5.16
CA TYR A 653 42.31 -24.09 4.54
C TYR A 653 41.19 -23.77 5.53
N VAL A 654 41.23 -24.36 6.73
CA VAL A 654 40.23 -24.12 7.80
C VAL A 654 40.30 -22.69 8.33
N THR A 655 41.51 -22.14 8.48
CA THR A 655 41.70 -20.77 9.00
C THR A 655 41.45 -19.68 7.95
N GLY A 656 41.24 -20.04 6.67
CA GLY A 656 41.03 -19.06 5.60
C GLY A 656 42.24 -18.17 5.30
N ASN A 657 43.44 -18.56 5.75
CA ASN A 657 44.64 -17.72 5.73
C ASN A 657 45.31 -17.59 4.35
N VAL A 658 44.88 -18.36 3.35
CA VAL A 658 45.30 -18.17 1.96
C VAL A 658 44.20 -17.48 1.17
N SER A 659 44.55 -16.38 0.51
CA SER A 659 43.62 -15.59 -0.31
C SER A 659 44.24 -15.23 -1.66
N ALA A 660 43.39 -15.19 -2.70
CA ALA A 660 43.77 -14.61 -3.99
C ALA A 660 43.56 -13.09 -3.92
N LYS A 661 44.62 -12.32 -3.72
CA LYS A 661 44.57 -10.85 -3.63
C LYS A 661 44.76 -10.23 -5.01
N SER A 662 44.07 -9.12 -5.26
CA SER A 662 44.30 -8.32 -6.46
C SER A 662 45.30 -7.20 -6.19
N ALA A 663 46.29 -7.05 -7.06
CA ALA A 663 47.21 -5.92 -7.08
C ALA A 663 47.15 -5.21 -8.43
N ILE A 664 47.68 -4.00 -8.47
CA ILE A 664 47.67 -3.12 -9.64
C ILE A 664 49.12 -2.98 -10.11
N THR A 665 49.35 -3.11 -11.42
CA THR A 665 50.65 -2.82 -12.03
C THR A 665 50.88 -1.30 -12.16
N GLU A 666 52.10 -0.85 -12.41
CA GLU A 666 52.38 0.57 -12.75
C GLU A 666 51.50 1.08 -13.91
N ASP A 667 51.13 0.23 -14.87
CA ASP A 667 50.18 0.53 -15.96
C ASP A 667 48.69 0.55 -15.57
N TYR A 668 48.33 0.63 -14.29
CA TYR A 668 46.94 0.61 -13.79
C TYR A 668 46.10 -0.64 -14.16
N LYS A 669 46.76 -1.77 -14.43
CA LYS A 669 46.08 -3.04 -14.78
C LYS A 669 45.98 -3.95 -13.56
N LYS A 670 44.77 -4.49 -13.33
CA LYS A 670 44.49 -5.38 -12.21
C LYS A 670 44.97 -6.81 -12.49
N TYR A 671 45.76 -7.41 -11.58
CA TYR A 671 46.19 -8.81 -11.62
C TYR A 671 45.96 -9.51 -10.28
N GLN A 672 45.93 -10.86 -10.27
CA GLN A 672 45.71 -11.67 -9.07
C GLN A 672 46.96 -12.45 -8.67
N TYR A 673 47.26 -12.49 -7.36
CA TYR A 673 48.34 -13.28 -6.78
C TYR A 673 47.90 -14.04 -5.52
N CYS A 674 48.58 -15.16 -5.24
CA CYS A 674 48.32 -15.97 -4.06
C CYS A 674 49.05 -15.38 -2.85
N SER A 675 48.31 -14.89 -1.87
CA SER A 675 48.84 -14.43 -0.58
C SER A 675 48.86 -15.62 0.38
N TYR A 676 50.05 -16.02 0.81
CA TYR A 676 50.27 -17.07 1.81
C TYR A 676 50.64 -16.44 3.16
N PRO A 677 50.36 -17.10 4.29
CA PRO A 677 50.78 -16.61 5.61
C PRO A 677 52.29 -16.71 5.80
N ASP A 678 52.84 -15.91 6.73
CA ASP A 678 54.29 -15.88 7.06
C ASP A 678 54.83 -17.24 7.48
N PHE A 679 53.97 -18.12 8.01
CA PHE A 679 54.30 -19.51 8.33
C PHE A 679 54.82 -20.31 7.11
N ARG A 680 54.58 -19.86 5.86
CA ARG A 680 55.19 -20.42 4.65
C ARG A 680 56.73 -20.47 4.75
N VAL A 681 57.35 -19.51 5.43
CA VAL A 681 58.81 -19.47 5.62
C VAL A 681 59.30 -20.73 6.36
N MET A 682 58.54 -21.22 7.33
CA MET A 682 58.88 -22.46 8.06
C MET A 682 58.85 -23.69 7.15
N CYS A 683 57.88 -23.78 6.23
CA CYS A 683 57.84 -24.86 5.22
C CYS A 683 59.09 -24.86 4.32
N ILE A 684 59.53 -23.66 3.91
CA ILE A 684 60.74 -23.51 3.08
C ILE A 684 61.98 -23.94 3.85
N ILE A 685 62.09 -23.57 5.14
CA ILE A 685 63.19 -24.00 6.02
C ILE A 685 63.24 -25.53 6.11
N VAL A 686 62.10 -26.21 6.30
CA VAL A 686 62.04 -27.67 6.34
C VAL A 686 62.54 -28.29 5.03
N ASN A 687 62.16 -27.74 3.87
CA ASN A 687 62.68 -28.19 2.58
C ASN A 687 64.21 -28.06 2.49
N TYR A 688 64.77 -26.94 2.94
CA TYR A 688 66.23 -26.75 2.99
C TYR A 688 66.93 -27.71 3.94
N ILE A 689 66.35 -28.02 5.11
CA ILE A 689 66.93 -29.02 6.03
C ILE A 689 67.01 -30.40 5.36
N VAL A 690 65.93 -30.83 4.68
CA VAL A 690 65.90 -32.10 3.95
C VAL A 690 66.97 -32.14 2.86
N LEU A 691 67.11 -31.06 2.09
CA LEU A 691 68.14 -30.95 1.04
C LEU A 691 69.55 -30.92 1.62
N PHE A 692 69.78 -30.18 2.70
CA PHE A 692 71.07 -30.07 3.36
C PHE A 692 71.53 -31.42 3.92
N LEU A 693 70.64 -32.14 4.62
CA LEU A 693 70.90 -33.51 5.06
C LEU A 693 71.18 -34.42 3.86
N GLY A 694 70.44 -34.27 2.76
CA GLY A 694 70.66 -35.01 1.52
C GLY A 694 72.06 -34.77 0.94
N CYS A 695 72.48 -33.50 0.83
CA CYS A 695 73.82 -33.10 0.41
C CYS A 695 74.90 -33.69 1.33
N TYR A 696 74.73 -33.57 2.64
CA TYR A 696 75.67 -34.07 3.64
C TYR A 696 75.87 -35.59 3.53
N PHE A 697 74.77 -36.35 3.50
CA PHE A 697 74.85 -37.81 3.36
C PHE A 697 75.37 -38.24 1.99
N SER A 698 75.02 -37.52 0.92
CA SER A 698 75.54 -37.77 -0.42
C SER A 698 77.06 -37.53 -0.52
N TYR A 699 77.58 -36.48 0.13
CA TYR A 699 79.02 -36.24 0.25
C TYR A 699 79.72 -37.35 1.01
N CYS A 700 79.11 -37.83 2.10
CA CYS A 700 79.67 -38.89 2.93
C CYS A 700 79.84 -40.24 2.20
N ILE A 701 79.05 -40.50 1.15
CA ILE A 701 79.10 -41.74 0.36
C ILE A 701 79.93 -41.62 -0.93
N ARG A 702 80.64 -40.50 -1.16
CA ARG A 702 81.35 -40.23 -2.42
C ARG A 702 82.43 -41.26 -2.80
N LYS A 703 83.01 -41.95 -1.81
CA LYS A 703 84.11 -42.93 -1.95
C LYS A 703 83.62 -44.40 -2.06
N VAL A 704 82.31 -44.64 -2.21
CA VAL A 704 81.74 -45.98 -2.41
C VAL A 704 82.03 -46.48 -3.83
N LYS A 705 82.26 -47.80 -4.00
CA LYS A 705 82.54 -48.45 -5.30
C LYS A 705 81.44 -48.15 -6.34
N ASP A 706 81.84 -47.87 -7.59
CA ASP A 706 80.96 -47.36 -8.65
C ASP A 706 79.75 -48.26 -8.95
N ASN A 707 79.86 -49.57 -8.77
CA ASN A 707 78.75 -50.52 -8.96
C ASN A 707 77.55 -50.28 -8.02
N PHE A 708 77.72 -49.53 -6.93
CA PHE A 708 76.68 -49.18 -5.96
C PHE A 708 76.40 -47.67 -5.90
N LYS A 709 77.05 -46.87 -6.75
CA LYS A 709 76.96 -45.41 -6.73
C LYS A 709 75.80 -44.95 -7.61
N GLU A 710 74.69 -44.56 -6.99
CA GLU A 710 73.63 -43.82 -7.68
C GLU A 710 73.97 -42.32 -7.67
N ASN A 711 73.80 -41.62 -8.79
CA ASN A 711 74.03 -40.17 -8.91
C ASN A 711 72.92 -39.33 -8.26
N LEU A 712 72.61 -39.61 -7.00
CA LEU A 712 71.55 -38.96 -6.21
C LEU A 712 71.92 -37.52 -5.79
N ALA A 713 73.19 -37.14 -5.88
CA ALA A 713 73.68 -35.81 -5.51
C ALA A 713 73.23 -34.70 -6.48
N ILE A 714 73.26 -34.99 -7.79
CA ILE A 714 73.04 -33.98 -8.83
C ILE A 714 71.63 -33.39 -8.75
N PRO A 715 70.55 -34.18 -8.60
CA PRO A 715 69.21 -33.61 -8.44
C PRO A 715 69.02 -32.79 -7.16
N ILE A 716 69.76 -33.09 -6.08
CA ILE A 716 69.72 -32.32 -4.83
C ILE A 716 70.39 -30.96 -5.03
N TYR A 717 71.58 -30.92 -5.64
CA TYR A 717 72.28 -29.67 -5.92
C TYR A 717 71.51 -28.77 -6.88
N ALA A 718 70.94 -29.35 -7.94
CA ALA A 718 70.10 -28.61 -8.87
C ALA A 718 68.90 -27.96 -8.14
N TYR A 719 68.21 -28.73 -7.29
CA TYR A 719 67.08 -28.18 -6.53
C TYR A 719 67.51 -27.05 -5.60
N PHE A 720 68.59 -27.25 -4.83
CA PHE A 720 69.11 -26.26 -3.88
C PHE A 720 69.42 -24.90 -4.54
N ILE A 721 70.02 -24.91 -5.74
CA ILE A 721 70.35 -23.69 -6.49
C ILE A 721 69.09 -23.01 -7.02
N PHE A 722 68.20 -23.78 -7.68
CA PHE A 722 67.00 -23.21 -8.30
C PHE A 722 66.01 -22.65 -7.28
N ILE A 723 65.81 -23.30 -6.12
CA ILE A 723 64.94 -22.75 -5.07
C ILE A 723 65.50 -21.44 -4.51
N GLY A 724 66.82 -21.32 -4.37
CA GLY A 724 67.47 -20.08 -3.93
C GLY A 724 67.26 -18.92 -4.92
N ILE A 725 67.40 -19.19 -6.23
CA ILE A 725 67.15 -18.19 -7.28
C ILE A 725 65.67 -17.78 -7.31
N SER A 726 64.74 -18.74 -7.21
CA SER A 726 63.31 -18.46 -7.18
C SER A 726 62.90 -17.58 -6.00
N GLU A 727 63.43 -17.82 -4.80
CA GLU A 727 63.09 -16.99 -3.63
C GLU A 727 63.72 -15.59 -3.68
N LEU A 728 64.93 -15.46 -4.24
CA LEU A 728 65.52 -14.14 -4.54
C LEU A 728 64.67 -13.35 -5.54
N ALA A 729 64.18 -14.00 -6.60
CA ALA A 729 63.30 -13.38 -7.59
C ALA A 729 61.94 -12.96 -7.02
N ASN A 730 61.40 -13.72 -6.06
CA ASN A 730 60.15 -13.36 -5.36
C ASN A 730 60.32 -12.17 -4.40
N SER A 731 61.53 -11.93 -3.88
CA SER A 731 61.81 -10.85 -2.93
C SER A 731 62.00 -9.47 -3.59
N LEU A 732 62.25 -9.42 -4.90
CA LEU A 732 62.45 -8.17 -5.63
C LEU A 732 61.09 -7.55 -6.01
N TYR A 733 60.76 -6.41 -5.38
CA TYR A 733 59.44 -5.75 -5.46
C TYR A 733 59.01 -5.32 -6.89
N ASN A 734 59.95 -5.23 -7.83
CA ASN A 734 59.72 -4.66 -9.16
C ASN A 734 59.56 -5.70 -10.29
N ILE A 735 59.56 -7.01 -9.99
CA ILE A 735 59.44 -8.03 -11.04
C ILE A 735 57.96 -8.36 -11.29
N SER A 736 57.52 -8.24 -12.54
CA SER A 736 56.15 -8.58 -12.92
C SER A 736 55.82 -10.05 -12.59
N VAL A 737 54.59 -10.31 -12.12
CA VAL A 737 54.11 -11.66 -11.79
C VAL A 737 54.25 -12.65 -12.96
N ARG A 738 54.18 -12.18 -14.21
CA ARG A 738 54.40 -13.01 -15.40
C ARG A 738 55.80 -13.61 -15.42
N VAL A 739 56.80 -12.84 -15.03
CA VAL A 739 58.20 -13.25 -14.99
C VAL A 739 58.44 -14.22 -13.84
N GLN A 740 57.84 -13.97 -12.66
CA GLN A 740 57.93 -14.86 -11.50
C GLN A 740 57.32 -16.26 -11.80
N ASP A 741 56.14 -16.31 -12.42
CA ASP A 741 55.51 -17.58 -12.80
C ASP A 741 56.31 -18.34 -13.86
N PHE A 742 56.90 -17.62 -14.82
CA PHE A 742 57.76 -18.22 -15.84
C PHE A 742 59.03 -18.85 -15.23
N PHE A 743 59.71 -18.18 -14.31
CA PHE A 743 60.89 -18.73 -13.64
C PHE A 743 60.56 -19.95 -12.77
N ASN A 744 59.48 -19.89 -11.99
CA ASN A 744 59.07 -21.00 -11.12
C ASN A 744 58.66 -22.25 -11.91
N SER A 745 57.94 -22.08 -13.02
CA SER A 745 57.53 -23.19 -13.89
C SER A 745 58.73 -23.83 -14.62
N THR A 746 59.59 -23.03 -15.22
CA THR A 746 60.78 -23.51 -15.95
C THR A 746 61.79 -24.18 -15.02
N GLY A 747 62.07 -23.60 -13.85
CA GLY A 747 62.94 -24.20 -12.83
C GLY A 747 62.44 -25.56 -12.37
N THR A 748 61.15 -25.68 -12.07
CA THR A 748 60.52 -26.95 -11.66
C THR A 748 60.63 -28.02 -12.74
N ILE A 749 60.45 -27.66 -14.02
CA ILE A 749 60.61 -28.60 -15.15
C ILE A 749 62.05 -29.12 -15.23
N ILE A 750 63.05 -28.24 -15.14
CA ILE A 750 64.47 -28.60 -15.26
C ILE A 750 64.88 -29.58 -14.16
N ILE A 751 64.54 -29.26 -12.90
CA ILE A 751 64.93 -30.05 -11.74
C ILE A 751 64.33 -31.47 -11.80
N ASN A 752 63.04 -31.56 -12.12
CA ASN A 752 62.34 -32.85 -12.19
C ASN A 752 62.80 -33.69 -13.40
N SER A 753 63.16 -33.04 -14.51
CA SER A 753 63.76 -33.70 -15.66
C SER A 753 65.14 -34.27 -15.34
N ALA A 754 65.93 -33.61 -14.49
CA ALA A 754 67.20 -34.15 -14.01
C ALA A 754 67.00 -35.44 -13.19
N ILE A 755 65.95 -35.52 -12.36
CA ILE A 755 65.60 -36.76 -11.64
C ILE A 755 65.28 -37.89 -12.64
N LEU A 756 64.44 -37.63 -13.65
CA LEU A 756 64.10 -38.61 -14.68
C LEU A 756 65.33 -39.13 -15.41
N LEU A 757 66.23 -38.22 -15.81
CA LEU A 757 67.45 -38.56 -16.53
C LEU A 757 68.39 -39.43 -15.69
N TYR A 758 68.79 -38.95 -14.51
CA TYR A 758 69.85 -39.58 -13.72
C TYR A 758 69.42 -40.85 -13.00
N LEU A 759 68.14 -40.96 -12.57
CA LEU A 759 67.68 -42.12 -11.80
C LEU A 759 67.02 -43.20 -12.65
N TYR A 760 66.48 -42.86 -13.83
CA TYR A 760 65.70 -43.79 -14.66
C TYR A 760 66.30 -43.97 -16.05
N ILE A 761 66.40 -42.91 -16.85
CA ILE A 761 66.82 -43.02 -18.26
C ILE A 761 68.20 -43.65 -18.39
N ILE A 762 69.19 -43.21 -17.60
CA ILE A 762 70.54 -43.80 -17.61
C ILE A 762 70.50 -45.29 -17.24
N LYS A 763 69.64 -45.70 -16.29
CA LYS A 763 69.51 -47.11 -15.88
C LYS A 763 68.84 -47.96 -16.96
N PHE A 764 67.77 -47.47 -17.58
CA PHE A 764 67.11 -48.16 -18.68
C PHE A 764 68.04 -48.30 -19.88
N TYR A 765 68.81 -47.25 -20.20
CA TYR A 765 69.82 -47.30 -21.24
C TYR A 765 70.92 -48.32 -20.92
N THR A 766 71.39 -48.36 -19.68
CA THR A 766 72.38 -49.37 -19.23
C THR A 766 71.84 -50.78 -19.39
N ILE A 767 70.59 -51.04 -18.99
CA ILE A 767 69.94 -52.36 -19.16
C ILE A 767 69.80 -52.72 -20.64
N TYR A 768 69.41 -51.77 -21.49
CA TYR A 768 69.31 -51.97 -22.93
C TYR A 768 70.67 -52.31 -23.55
N SER A 769 71.72 -51.58 -23.20
CA SER A 769 73.08 -51.82 -23.69
C SER A 769 73.64 -53.18 -23.24
N LEU A 770 73.42 -53.57 -21.98
CA LEU A 770 73.82 -54.89 -21.46
C LEU A 770 73.06 -56.03 -22.13
N LYS A 771 71.76 -55.86 -22.39
CA LYS A 771 70.95 -56.86 -23.13
C LYS A 771 71.41 -56.98 -24.59
N LYS A 772 71.85 -55.89 -25.21
CA LYS A 772 72.44 -55.88 -26.57
C LYS A 772 73.79 -56.61 -26.61
N ILE A 773 74.67 -56.34 -25.64
CA ILE A 773 75.98 -57.01 -25.49
C ILE A 773 75.81 -58.50 -25.17
N SER A 774 74.86 -58.88 -24.32
CA SER A 774 74.60 -60.30 -24.02
C SER A 774 74.05 -61.04 -25.25
N LYS A 775 73.20 -60.39 -26.07
CA LYS A 775 72.70 -60.96 -27.33
C LYS A 775 73.81 -61.14 -28.37
N GLN A 776 74.77 -60.21 -28.43
CA GLN A 776 75.96 -60.34 -29.27
C GLN A 776 76.92 -61.44 -28.78
N LYS A 777 77.14 -61.57 -27.46
CA LYS A 777 77.94 -62.67 -26.88
C LYS A 777 77.30 -64.04 -27.05
N SER A 778 75.97 -64.17 -26.98
CA SER A 778 75.28 -65.45 -27.27
C SER A 778 75.34 -65.81 -28.76
N SER A 779 75.28 -64.82 -29.66
CA SER A 779 75.46 -65.03 -31.10
C SER A 779 76.89 -65.49 -31.45
N TYR A 780 77.91 -65.00 -30.73
CA TYR A 780 79.32 -65.35 -30.92
C TYR A 780 79.73 -66.67 -30.22
N LYS A 781 78.98 -67.11 -29.19
CA LYS A 781 79.16 -68.44 -28.58
C LYS A 781 78.58 -69.56 -29.45
N ASN A 782 77.44 -69.31 -30.10
CA ASN A 782 76.84 -70.26 -31.04
C ASN A 782 77.70 -70.49 -32.30
N SER A 783 78.55 -69.53 -32.70
CA SER A 783 79.50 -69.70 -33.82
C SER A 783 80.80 -70.42 -33.45
N LYS A 784 81.13 -70.57 -32.15
CA LYS A 784 82.28 -71.36 -31.66
C LYS A 784 81.91 -72.80 -31.28
N SER A 785 80.65 -73.07 -30.90
CA SER A 785 80.18 -74.45 -30.68
C SER A 785 80.05 -75.27 -31.98
N SER A 786 79.98 -74.60 -33.13
CA SER A 786 80.00 -75.22 -34.46
C SER A 786 81.42 -75.51 -35.01
N SER A 787 82.49 -75.08 -34.32
CA SER A 787 83.89 -75.28 -34.76
C SER A 787 84.69 -76.23 -33.85
N GLN A 788 84.02 -77.04 -33.03
CA GLN A 788 84.63 -78.11 -32.22
C GLN A 788 84.07 -79.51 -32.55
N TYR A 789 83.24 -79.61 -33.59
CA TYR A 789 82.99 -80.83 -34.34
C TYR A 789 83.55 -80.63 -35.76
N THR A 790 84.87 -80.73 -35.88
CA THR A 790 85.58 -80.98 -37.14
C THR A 790 86.90 -81.64 -36.80
#